data_AF-A0A4P9YJE3-F1
#
_entry.id   AF-A0A4P9YJE3-F1
#
_cell.length_a   1.000
_cell.length_b   1.000
_cell.length_c   1.000
_cell.angle_alpha   90.00
_cell.angle_beta   90.00
_cell.angle_gamma   90.00
#
_symmetry.space_group_name_H-M   'P 1'
#
loop_
_entity.id
_entity.type
_entity.pdbx_description
1 polymer ?
#
loop_
_entity_poly.entity_id
_entity_poly.type
_entity_poly.pdbx_seq_one_letter_code
_entity_poly.pdbx_strand_id
1 'polypeptide(L)'
;MVSSDSNTPVEGIKILKDYDSSLPNSKTFKLLRYPLLLITLTALVIDLIAYTILRQIVRAYEYFNGHVRNRNLRRWQQGMKTAKDLNEYTHCAKGADKATHKDKWRKDPRSPYFDYNLIKEITDNLRGTRLSNQNFKEKAQRMIKLLLESGVRCNLGGIMHERLYNQSYIGTKTIIEQFTGEGVIKTMLDQGILPRIISGTSSGAIMAAIVCTRTDEQLLELYNDKEQHLKLMSPLDSMSSRLLRFLRSGAMVDTDYAVSVLRKCTLGDLTFIEAYKKTGRILNISVIHEDHQKPPQILNYLTTPDVVIHSAVLASIAIPFMFRSVKLYKKIPNDELKPCEIGYEHPLKNERIRKFSESSPNFVTHFDSIGVHKWRDGTFKIDVPTEKLSQLFNTQFTIVSQVNPMIIPFFYERHGSHSSGFNFKGGFIASFLELYLKLDMRRWLQLLRQLYLLPTWLKLDWSYFFLQTFHGSVTMFPKPRFLDYLRLMNNPSKEYFEYRVDNWDRFSSQPVIFNLKLKIDVSSTSETDSLEDSVSYSTVAKTLKNFCLDKKFKDLVNFADEVSLVLLSFNIDWFKCKVSLPKCLLNSNNLSFCFSRNRDDSLTNVHYISINELDLRAIIGLNSFERIQLQPIKLDIKIFGDSNLNYKQMVERCVNEVESTKFKTVERLCCFVMDICKEYSKHVSVKLLKPAAVLEADGAGVLIKSNFTDDSLSKDDKRNTCFVALGSNLGDSYSNINAALCLMECSKLSIETDFHPLELLHFLQGIEQELKRVKEIDNGPRTIDLDILFYNDLELITPELTIPHPRIPEREFVLAPFCDILQNSQNYDPEDAANCVIMGVLNVTPDSFSDGGDYFSVEAAVEHALEMVEQGADIIDIGGCSTRPFADEPAIEEELRRVIPVIEAIRRVNNEIPISIDTFRSEVAAAAIKAGADMINDVSGGLRDQNMYKTMALANVPVCLMHMRGNSKTMNSLNSYEDGLINTLEKELSTIVSNALKSGIRPWNIILDPGIGFSKNTEQNLEILQNLKQLKSSRLLGKYPWLIGVSRKRFIGELTQNDDAKSRDFGTLAVSCHAVMQGANVIRIHNVKDLSSSLKLINKLNK
;
A
#
# COMPACT_ATOMS: atom_id res chain seq x y z
N MET A 1 32.08 14.03 -29.27
CA MET A 1 33.46 13.49 -29.34
C MET A 1 33.59 12.45 -28.24
N VAL A 2 33.63 11.15 -28.60
CA VAL A 2 34.79 10.22 -28.42
C VAL A 2 35.09 9.98 -26.93
N SER A 3 35.09 8.78 -26.34
CA SER A 3 35.15 7.39 -26.84
C SER A 3 34.68 6.41 -25.76
N SER A 4 34.21 5.25 -26.24
CA SER A 4 34.13 3.97 -25.54
C SER A 4 35.46 3.53 -24.94
N ASP A 5 35.45 3.14 -23.66
CA ASP A 5 36.29 2.03 -23.18
C ASP A 5 35.63 1.30 -22.01
N SER A 6 35.20 0.08 -22.33
CA SER A 6 34.71 -0.95 -21.42
C SER A 6 35.89 -1.67 -20.77
N ASN A 7 36.03 -1.59 -19.44
CA ASN A 7 36.56 -2.62 -18.52
C ASN A 7 37.24 -2.01 -17.28
N THR A 8 36.47 -1.57 -16.30
CA THR A 8 36.95 -1.44 -14.91
C THR A 8 35.89 -2.01 -13.95
N PRO A 9 36.09 -3.21 -13.39
CA PRO A 9 35.25 -3.66 -12.28
C PRO A 9 35.67 -2.89 -11.03
N VAL A 10 34.85 -1.89 -10.67
CA VAL A 10 34.60 -1.38 -9.31
C VAL A 10 35.74 -1.66 -8.31
N GLU A 11 36.78 -0.81 -8.33
CA GLU A 11 37.84 -0.78 -7.31
C GLU A 11 37.28 -0.52 -5.89
N GLY A 12 36.05 0.01 -5.77
CA GLY A 12 35.39 0.25 -4.49
C GLY A 12 35.06 -1.00 -3.66
N ILE A 13 34.95 -2.19 -4.26
CA ILE A 13 34.61 -3.43 -3.53
C ILE A 13 35.86 -4.15 -2.99
N LYS A 14 37.04 -3.91 -3.60
CA LYS A 14 38.31 -4.48 -3.11
C LYS A 14 38.82 -3.77 -1.85
N ILE A 15 38.65 -2.45 -1.78
CA ILE A 15 39.14 -1.62 -0.66
C ILE A 15 38.45 -1.98 0.68
N LEU A 16 37.19 -2.43 0.65
CA LEU A 16 36.45 -2.82 1.85
C LEU A 16 36.80 -4.23 2.38
N LYS A 17 37.22 -5.17 1.50
CA LYS A 17 37.58 -6.53 1.92
C LYS A 17 38.98 -6.63 2.54
N ASP A 18 39.91 -5.78 2.11
CA ASP A 18 41.27 -5.78 2.68
C ASP A 18 41.34 -5.08 4.06
N TYR A 19 40.40 -4.18 4.37
CA TYR A 19 40.32 -3.49 5.67
C TYR A 19 39.85 -4.40 6.83
N ASP A 20 38.96 -5.36 6.56
CA ASP A 20 38.36 -6.24 7.58
C ASP A 20 39.35 -7.24 8.19
N SER A 21 40.46 -7.55 7.51
CA SER A 21 41.44 -8.55 7.95
C SER A 21 42.57 -8.00 8.83
N SER A 22 42.79 -6.67 8.86
CA SER A 22 43.97 -6.03 9.47
C SER A 22 43.69 -5.29 10.78
N LEU A 23 42.44 -4.87 11.04
CA LEU A 23 42.06 -4.11 12.25
C LEU A 23 42.39 -4.80 13.59
N PRO A 24 42.09 -6.10 13.80
CA PRO A 24 42.26 -6.77 15.10
C PRO A 24 43.72 -6.88 15.57
N ASN A 25 44.68 -6.69 14.68
CA ASN A 25 46.10 -6.90 14.95
C ASN A 25 46.90 -5.61 15.19
N SER A 26 46.31 -4.43 14.97
CA SER A 26 47.01 -3.16 15.18
C SER A 26 47.29 -2.87 16.66
N LYS A 27 48.44 -2.25 16.97
CA LYS A 27 48.80 -1.85 18.35
C LYS A 27 47.79 -0.86 18.92
N THR A 28 47.29 0.05 18.09
CA THR A 28 46.26 1.05 18.45
C THR A 28 44.94 0.39 18.81
N PHE A 29 44.49 -0.61 18.05
CA PHE A 29 43.29 -1.37 18.40
C PHE A 29 43.47 -2.11 19.73
N LYS A 30 44.62 -2.78 19.95
CA LYS A 30 44.88 -3.49 21.22
C LYS A 30 44.87 -2.55 22.44
N LEU A 31 45.33 -1.30 22.28
CA LEU A 31 45.32 -0.27 23.32
C LEU A 31 43.89 0.26 23.59
N LEU A 32 43.13 0.58 22.54
CA LEU A 32 41.80 1.19 22.64
C LEU A 32 40.67 0.17 22.85
N ARG A 33 40.90 -1.11 22.55
CA ARG A 33 39.89 -2.18 22.64
C ARG A 33 39.30 -2.28 24.03
N TYR A 34 40.12 -2.37 25.07
CA TYR A 34 39.62 -2.58 26.43
C TYR A 34 38.89 -1.35 27.00
N PRO A 35 39.38 -0.11 26.81
CA PRO A 35 38.61 1.09 27.16
C PRO A 35 37.26 1.19 26.43
N LEU A 36 37.23 0.97 25.11
CA LEU A 36 35.98 1.01 24.33
C LEU A 36 35.03 -0.12 24.70
N LEU A 37 35.56 -1.33 24.92
CA LEU A 37 34.80 -2.49 25.41
C LEU A 37 34.20 -2.18 26.79
N LEU A 38 34.96 -1.57 27.69
CA LEU A 38 34.48 -1.17 29.01
C LEU A 38 33.36 -0.12 28.89
N ILE A 39 33.54 0.94 28.10
CA ILE A 39 32.53 1.99 27.89
C ILE A 39 31.23 1.38 27.35
N THR A 40 31.33 0.55 26.31
CA THR A 40 30.18 -0.07 25.64
C THR A 40 29.46 -1.10 26.54
N LEU A 41 30.20 -1.93 27.29
CA LEU A 41 29.62 -2.83 28.30
C LEU A 41 29.00 -2.06 29.45
N THR A 42 29.64 -1.01 29.95
CA THR A 42 29.11 -0.17 31.03
C THR A 42 27.83 0.52 30.60
N ALA A 43 27.76 1.08 29.38
CA ALA A 43 26.53 1.66 28.83
C ALA A 43 25.42 0.60 28.70
N LEU A 44 25.73 -0.58 28.16
CA LEU A 44 24.79 -1.68 28.04
C LEU A 44 24.29 -2.18 29.40
N VAL A 45 25.16 -2.23 30.42
CA VAL A 45 24.79 -2.58 31.80
C VAL A 45 23.94 -1.48 32.43
N ILE A 46 24.24 -0.21 32.19
CA ILE A 46 23.41 0.92 32.65
C ILE A 46 22.03 0.86 32.02
N ASP A 47 21.92 0.64 30.72
CA ASP A 47 20.64 0.51 30.03
C ASP A 47 19.84 -0.70 30.54
N LEU A 48 20.52 -1.82 30.82
CA LEU A 48 19.92 -3.01 31.42
C LEU A 48 19.43 -2.73 32.86
N ILE A 49 20.20 -1.98 33.65
CA ILE A 49 19.81 -1.55 35.01
C ILE A 49 18.63 -0.57 34.94
N ALA A 50 18.67 0.42 34.05
CA ALA A 50 17.59 1.39 33.85
C ALA A 50 16.31 0.70 33.38
N TYR A 51 16.43 -0.26 32.46
CA TYR A 51 15.31 -1.09 32.00
C TYR A 51 14.72 -1.92 33.15
N THR A 52 15.57 -2.55 33.96
CA THR A 52 15.10 -3.33 35.12
C THR A 52 14.46 -2.45 36.18
N ILE A 53 15.00 -1.27 36.50
CA ILE A 53 14.40 -0.30 37.42
C ILE A 53 13.05 0.19 36.89
N LEU A 54 12.97 0.58 35.62
CA LEU A 54 11.72 0.99 34.97
C LEU A 54 10.66 -0.12 35.09
N ARG A 55 11.04 -1.39 34.88
CA ARG A 55 10.13 -2.52 35.11
C ARG A 55 9.73 -2.70 36.58
N GLN A 56 10.62 -2.48 37.53
CA GLN A 56 10.28 -2.53 38.96
C GLN A 56 9.34 -1.38 39.36
N ILE A 57 9.51 -0.17 38.83
CA ILE A 57 8.62 0.97 39.07
C ILE A 57 7.22 0.69 38.51
N VAL A 58 7.14 0.22 37.26
CA VAL A 58 5.86 -0.18 36.64
C VAL A 58 5.19 -1.28 37.48
N ARG A 59 5.95 -2.28 37.93
CA ARG A 59 5.45 -3.34 38.83
C ARG A 59 5.00 -2.81 40.19
N ALA A 60 5.72 -1.87 40.79
CA ALA A 60 5.37 -1.26 42.08
C ALA A 60 4.10 -0.41 41.97
N TYR A 61 3.94 0.33 40.86
CA TYR A 61 2.72 1.07 40.53
C TYR A 61 1.51 0.14 40.34
N GLU A 62 1.69 -0.94 39.57
CA GLU A 62 0.67 -1.99 39.41
C GLU A 62 0.35 -2.69 40.75
N TYR A 63 1.36 -2.88 41.60
CA TYR A 63 1.23 -3.45 42.94
C TYR A 63 0.40 -2.55 43.86
N PHE A 64 0.71 -1.25 43.96
CA PHE A 64 0.00 -0.30 44.83
C PHE A 64 -1.46 -0.10 44.41
N ASN A 65 -1.72 0.02 43.10
CA ASN A 65 -3.09 0.14 42.58
C ASN A 65 -3.89 -1.17 42.72
N GLY A 66 -3.23 -2.33 42.81
CA GLY A 66 -3.87 -3.64 42.94
C GLY A 66 -4.00 -4.21 44.38
N HIS A 67 -3.12 -3.86 45.31
CA HIS A 67 -2.98 -4.57 46.61
C HIS A 67 -3.73 -3.98 47.81
N VAL A 68 -4.02 -2.67 47.86
CA VAL A 68 -4.54 -2.04 49.10
C VAL A 68 -6.02 -2.38 49.38
N ARG A 69 -6.75 -2.97 48.41
CA ARG A 69 -8.22 -3.13 48.49
C ARG A 69 -8.76 -4.52 48.88
N ASN A 70 -7.97 -5.60 49.03
CA ASN A 70 -8.56 -6.95 49.15
C ASN A 70 -7.82 -7.96 50.08
N ARG A 71 -8.41 -8.29 51.25
CA ARG A 71 -7.84 -9.21 52.29
C ARG A 71 -7.70 -10.67 51.83
N ASN A 72 -8.62 -11.16 50.99
CA ASN A 72 -8.60 -12.55 50.50
C ASN A 72 -7.45 -12.82 49.53
N LEU A 73 -7.07 -11.82 48.74
CA LEU A 73 -5.94 -11.89 47.81
C LEU A 73 -4.62 -12.15 48.56
N ARG A 74 -4.43 -11.52 49.72
CA ARG A 74 -3.24 -11.66 50.57
C ARG A 74 -3.01 -13.10 51.02
N ARG A 75 -4.06 -13.82 51.43
CA ARG A 75 -3.98 -15.23 51.88
C ARG A 75 -3.50 -16.15 50.74
N TRP A 76 -4.06 -15.98 49.54
CA TRP A 76 -3.69 -16.79 48.37
C TRP A 76 -2.29 -16.47 47.86
N GLN A 77 -1.86 -15.20 47.93
CA GLN A 77 -0.48 -14.79 47.59
C GLN A 77 0.56 -15.30 48.59
N GLN A 78 0.23 -15.33 49.88
CA GLN A 78 1.10 -15.94 50.89
C GLN A 78 1.22 -17.45 50.61
N GLY A 79 0.10 -18.13 50.30
CA GLY A 79 0.08 -19.55 49.91
C GLY A 79 0.91 -19.85 48.64
N MET A 80 0.87 -18.98 47.63
CA MET A 80 1.74 -19.09 46.45
C MET A 80 3.23 -18.98 46.79
N LYS A 81 3.60 -18.16 47.78
CA LYS A 81 5.00 -17.99 48.20
C LYS A 81 5.51 -19.16 49.06
N THR A 82 4.63 -19.85 49.75
CA THR A 82 4.98 -20.99 50.64
C THR A 82 4.70 -22.35 50.02
N ALA A 83 4.20 -22.40 48.78
CA ALA A 83 3.88 -23.65 48.08
C ALA A 83 5.14 -24.48 47.81
N LYS A 84 5.09 -25.77 48.12
CA LYS A 84 6.24 -26.70 48.00
C LYS A 84 6.28 -27.40 46.64
N ASP A 85 5.14 -27.50 45.96
CA ASP A 85 5.03 -28.10 44.64
C ASP A 85 4.14 -27.28 43.68
N LEU A 86 4.17 -27.66 42.40
CA LEU A 86 3.46 -26.94 41.34
C LEU A 86 1.94 -27.02 41.49
N ASN A 87 1.41 -28.10 42.08
CA ASN A 87 -0.03 -28.29 42.23
C ASN A 87 -0.57 -27.38 43.33
N GLU A 88 0.17 -27.28 44.43
CA GLU A 88 -0.10 -26.39 45.55
C GLU A 88 0.02 -24.92 45.10
N TYR A 89 1.05 -24.57 44.32
CA TYR A 89 1.19 -23.24 43.70
C TYR A 89 0.02 -22.93 42.75
N THR A 90 -0.35 -23.89 41.89
CA THR A 90 -1.46 -23.77 40.94
C THR A 90 -2.80 -23.58 41.64
N HIS A 91 -3.01 -24.28 42.75
CA HIS A 91 -4.20 -24.15 43.57
C HIS A 91 -4.29 -22.75 44.18
N CYS A 92 -3.21 -22.27 44.80
CA CYS A 92 -3.16 -20.93 45.38
C CYS A 92 -3.25 -19.82 44.32
N ALA A 93 -2.63 -19.99 43.14
CA ALA A 93 -2.69 -19.04 42.02
C ALA A 93 -4.10 -18.93 41.43
N LYS A 94 -4.80 -20.05 41.26
CA LYS A 94 -6.22 -20.06 40.86
C LYS A 94 -7.10 -19.37 41.92
N GLY A 95 -6.81 -19.58 43.21
CA GLY A 95 -7.48 -18.89 44.31
C GLY A 95 -7.28 -17.37 44.28
N ALA A 96 -6.04 -16.91 44.02
CA ALA A 96 -5.70 -15.50 43.89
C ALA A 96 -6.35 -14.83 42.67
N ASP A 97 -6.37 -15.52 41.52
CA ASP A 97 -7.04 -15.05 40.30
C ASP A 97 -8.56 -14.93 40.52
N LYS A 98 -9.18 -15.87 41.24
CA LYS A 98 -10.61 -15.82 41.55
C LYS A 98 -10.96 -14.68 42.52
N ALA A 99 -10.10 -14.44 43.52
CA ALA A 99 -10.27 -13.34 44.48
C ALA A 99 -10.14 -11.94 43.85
N THR A 100 -9.50 -11.83 42.68
CA THR A 100 -9.32 -10.58 41.92
C THR A 100 -10.17 -10.52 40.64
N HIS A 101 -11.09 -11.47 40.46
CA HIS A 101 -11.92 -11.63 39.26
C HIS A 101 -11.14 -11.78 37.95
N LYS A 102 -9.85 -12.15 38.05
CA LYS A 102 -8.97 -12.43 36.91
C LYS A 102 -9.32 -13.78 36.25
N ASP A 103 -9.99 -14.69 36.96
CA ASP A 103 -10.52 -15.92 36.38
C ASP A 103 -11.59 -15.66 35.30
N LYS A 104 -12.49 -14.69 35.54
CA LYS A 104 -13.47 -14.21 34.55
C LYS A 104 -12.77 -13.58 33.35
N TRP A 105 -11.72 -12.79 33.59
CA TRP A 105 -10.92 -12.20 32.53
C TRP A 105 -10.18 -13.24 31.66
N ARG A 106 -9.68 -14.33 32.25
CA ARG A 106 -9.03 -15.44 31.50
C ARG A 106 -10.01 -16.20 30.61
N LYS A 107 -11.24 -16.39 31.10
CA LYS A 107 -12.33 -17.08 30.38
C LYS A 107 -12.99 -16.21 29.33
N ASP A 108 -13.04 -14.89 29.54
CA ASP A 108 -13.49 -13.94 28.53
C ASP A 108 -12.42 -13.89 27.42
N PRO A 109 -12.70 -14.33 26.20
CA PRO A 109 -11.70 -14.34 25.14
C PRO A 109 -11.33 -12.91 24.71
N ARG A 110 -12.21 -11.92 24.94
CA ARG A 110 -12.06 -10.54 24.45
C ARG A 110 -10.82 -9.87 25.03
N SER A 111 -9.99 -9.30 24.18
CA SER A 111 -8.86 -8.48 24.59
C SER A 111 -8.47 -7.49 23.51
N PRO A 112 -8.07 -6.25 23.86
CA PRO A 112 -7.52 -5.31 22.90
C PRO A 112 -6.06 -5.63 22.52
N TYR A 113 -5.41 -6.52 23.28
CA TYR A 113 -3.98 -6.82 23.14
C TYR A 113 -3.70 -7.95 22.15
N PHE A 114 -4.71 -8.74 21.82
CA PHE A 114 -4.63 -9.78 20.80
C PHE A 114 -6.00 -9.94 20.15
N ASP A 115 -5.99 -10.18 18.85
CA ASP A 115 -7.15 -10.54 18.05
C ASP A 115 -7.64 -11.92 18.45
N TYR A 116 -8.44 -11.91 19.51
CA TYR A 116 -9.03 -13.11 20.05
C TYR A 116 -10.02 -13.76 19.09
N ASN A 117 -10.59 -13.01 18.13
CA ASN A 117 -11.50 -13.57 17.12
C ASN A 117 -10.71 -14.40 16.11
N LEU A 118 -9.60 -13.85 15.60
CA LEU A 118 -8.67 -14.57 14.73
C LEU A 118 -8.12 -15.83 15.41
N ILE A 119 -7.75 -15.74 16.68
CA ILE A 119 -7.15 -16.87 17.41
C ILE A 119 -8.18 -17.91 17.81
N LYS A 120 -9.40 -17.48 18.14
CA LYS A 120 -10.55 -18.36 18.30
C LYS A 120 -10.81 -19.11 17.00
N GLU A 121 -10.88 -18.38 15.90
CA GLU A 121 -11.16 -18.92 14.57
C GLU A 121 -10.08 -19.89 14.08
N ILE A 122 -8.80 -19.59 14.26
CA ILE A 122 -7.75 -20.53 13.86
C ILE A 122 -7.77 -21.78 14.75
N THR A 123 -7.91 -21.59 16.07
CA THR A 123 -7.99 -22.73 17.02
C THR A 123 -9.19 -23.59 16.68
N ASP A 124 -10.36 -23.01 16.50
CA ASP A 124 -11.59 -23.73 16.20
C ASP A 124 -11.64 -24.23 14.72
N ASN A 125 -10.83 -23.72 13.80
CA ASN A 125 -10.72 -24.28 12.45
C ASN A 125 -9.78 -25.49 12.42
N LEU A 126 -8.64 -25.41 13.10
CA LEU A 126 -7.73 -26.53 13.30
C LEU A 126 -8.44 -27.68 14.00
N ARG A 127 -9.19 -27.33 15.04
CA ARG A 127 -9.91 -28.29 15.83
C ARG A 127 -11.15 -28.88 15.11
N GLY A 128 -11.89 -28.09 14.34
CA GLY A 128 -13.05 -28.56 13.57
C GLY A 128 -12.63 -29.46 12.39
N THR A 129 -11.44 -29.20 11.86
CA THR A 129 -10.83 -30.05 10.84
C THR A 129 -10.42 -31.40 11.42
N ARG A 130 -10.14 -31.54 12.73
CA ARG A 130 -9.83 -32.84 13.38
C ARG A 130 -11.07 -33.72 13.65
N LEU A 131 -12.24 -33.15 13.94
CA LEU A 131 -13.49 -33.90 14.22
C LEU A 131 -14.26 -34.42 12.99
N SER A 132 -13.89 -34.02 11.76
CA SER A 132 -14.68 -34.39 10.57
C SER A 132 -14.42 -35.83 10.08
N ASN A 133 -15.47 -36.54 9.68
CA ASN A 133 -15.42 -37.90 9.10
C ASN A 133 -15.03 -37.91 7.60
N GLN A 134 -14.41 -36.84 7.10
CA GLN A 134 -14.01 -36.71 5.69
C GLN A 134 -12.75 -37.53 5.37
N ASN A 135 -12.57 -37.83 4.07
CA ASN A 135 -11.45 -38.62 3.58
C ASN A 135 -10.11 -37.98 3.99
N PHE A 136 -9.19 -38.80 4.49
CA PHE A 136 -8.00 -38.39 5.24
C PHE A 136 -7.08 -37.43 4.45
N LYS A 137 -7.18 -37.38 3.11
CA LYS A 137 -6.41 -36.55 2.16
C LYS A 137 -7.00 -35.16 1.88
N GLU A 138 -8.31 -34.97 2.07
CA GLU A 138 -8.97 -33.65 2.00
C GLU A 138 -8.91 -32.90 3.32
N LYS A 139 -8.89 -33.64 4.43
CA LYS A 139 -8.86 -33.13 5.80
C LYS A 139 -7.64 -32.27 6.15
N ALA A 140 -6.43 -32.73 5.95
CA ALA A 140 -5.80 -32.71 4.65
C ALA A 140 -4.95 -31.50 4.25
N GLN A 141 -5.00 -31.32 2.95
CA GLN A 141 -4.69 -30.06 2.31
C GLN A 141 -5.34 -28.87 3.05
N ARG A 142 -6.50 -29.06 3.70
CA ARG A 142 -7.18 -28.03 4.50
C ARG A 142 -6.43 -27.59 5.75
N MET A 143 -5.84 -28.50 6.53
CA MET A 143 -5.17 -28.15 7.79
C MET A 143 -3.83 -27.45 7.56
N ILE A 144 -3.11 -27.83 6.49
CA ILE A 144 -1.87 -27.15 6.09
C ILE A 144 -2.16 -25.84 5.39
N LYS A 145 -3.21 -25.77 4.57
CA LYS A 145 -3.73 -24.51 4.05
C LYS A 145 -4.04 -23.55 5.20
N LEU A 146 -4.71 -24.01 6.25
CA LEU A 146 -4.98 -23.23 7.47
C LEU A 146 -3.69 -22.81 8.22
N LEU A 147 -2.70 -23.68 8.38
CA LEU A 147 -1.42 -23.33 9.01
C LEU A 147 -0.55 -22.39 8.16
N LEU A 148 -0.63 -22.46 6.83
CA LEU A 148 0.05 -21.55 5.92
C LEU A 148 -0.68 -20.21 5.80
N GLU A 149 -2.02 -20.23 5.81
CA GLU A 149 -2.88 -19.04 5.83
C GLU A 149 -2.78 -18.28 7.16
N SER A 150 -2.47 -18.98 8.26
CA SER A 150 -2.29 -18.40 9.60
C SER A 150 -0.82 -18.20 10.01
N GLY A 151 0.15 -18.88 9.39
CA GLY A 151 1.52 -19.04 9.89
C GLY A 151 2.59 -18.07 9.37
N VAL A 152 2.24 -16.92 8.81
CA VAL A 152 3.24 -15.95 8.26
C VAL A 152 3.25 -14.62 9.00
N ARG A 153 3.12 -14.59 10.34
CA ARG A 153 3.41 -13.37 11.11
C ARG A 153 4.01 -13.67 12.47
N CYS A 154 5.02 -12.90 12.84
CA CYS A 154 5.40 -12.77 14.25
C CYS A 154 4.24 -12.20 15.04
N ASN A 155 4.04 -12.72 16.25
CA ASN A 155 2.95 -12.31 17.12
C ASN A 155 1.56 -12.45 16.45
N LEU A 156 1.25 -13.64 15.89
CA LEU A 156 -0.02 -13.90 15.18
C LEU A 156 -1.24 -13.44 15.99
N GLY A 157 -2.00 -12.49 15.47
CA GLY A 157 -3.13 -11.92 16.17
C GLY A 157 -2.78 -11.30 17.53
N GLY A 158 -1.55 -10.81 17.77
CA GLY A 158 -1.17 -10.15 19.03
C GLY A 158 -0.96 -11.07 20.24
N ILE A 159 -1.01 -12.40 20.06
CA ILE A 159 -1.06 -13.36 21.16
C ILE A 159 0.19 -13.46 22.02
N MET A 160 1.31 -12.87 21.63
CA MET A 160 2.55 -12.79 22.41
C MET A 160 2.62 -11.49 23.22
N HIS A 161 1.57 -10.67 23.19
CA HIS A 161 1.53 -9.41 23.90
C HIS A 161 1.70 -9.63 25.41
N GLU A 162 2.78 -9.09 25.96
CA GLU A 162 3.29 -9.40 27.31
C GLU A 162 2.22 -9.17 28.41
N ARG A 163 1.38 -8.13 28.26
CA ARG A 163 0.28 -7.81 29.19
C ARG A 163 -0.72 -8.95 29.37
N LEU A 164 -0.89 -9.84 28.39
CA LEU A 164 -1.79 -10.99 28.47
C LEU A 164 -1.25 -12.07 29.41
N TYR A 165 0.06 -12.21 29.51
CA TYR A 165 0.69 -13.21 30.37
C TYR A 165 0.99 -12.67 31.76
N ASN A 166 1.07 -11.33 31.89
CA ASN A 166 1.23 -10.65 33.17
C ASN A 166 -0.10 -10.39 33.91
N GLN A 167 -1.25 -10.59 33.24
CA GLN A 167 -2.56 -10.28 33.84
C GLN A 167 -3.08 -11.32 34.84
N SER A 168 -2.73 -12.62 34.71
CA SER A 168 -3.10 -13.69 35.66
C SER A 168 -1.92 -14.31 36.38
N TYR A 169 -2.15 -14.82 37.60
CA TYR A 169 -1.10 -15.48 38.41
C TYR A 169 -0.70 -16.86 37.87
N ILE A 170 -1.54 -17.46 37.02
CA ILE A 170 -1.21 -18.71 36.32
C ILE A 170 -1.74 -18.68 34.90
N GLY A 171 -0.87 -18.92 33.92
CA GLY A 171 -1.24 -18.94 32.51
C GLY A 171 -1.63 -17.58 31.94
N THR A 172 -2.39 -17.56 30.85
CA THR A 172 -2.94 -16.37 30.18
C THR A 172 -4.43 -16.58 29.89
N LYS A 173 -4.98 -15.93 28.84
CA LYS A 173 -6.30 -16.21 28.29
C LYS A 173 -6.39 -17.69 27.88
N THR A 174 -7.46 -18.35 28.30
CA THR A 174 -7.68 -19.79 28.04
C THR A 174 -7.62 -20.13 26.55
N ILE A 175 -8.01 -19.20 25.68
CA ILE A 175 -7.99 -19.38 24.22
C ILE A 175 -6.59 -19.39 23.60
N ILE A 176 -5.67 -18.62 24.17
CA ILE A 176 -4.28 -18.57 23.69
C ILE A 176 -3.53 -19.83 24.12
N GLU A 177 -3.83 -20.33 25.33
CA GLU A 177 -3.29 -21.60 25.82
C GLU A 177 -3.73 -22.76 24.93
N GLN A 178 -4.95 -22.73 24.40
CA GLN A 178 -5.50 -23.71 23.47
C GLN A 178 -4.85 -23.65 22.08
N PHE A 179 -4.65 -22.44 21.53
CA PHE A 179 -4.02 -22.23 20.22
C PHE A 179 -2.58 -22.77 20.12
N THR A 180 -1.79 -22.62 21.18
CA THR A 180 -0.36 -22.99 21.15
C THR A 180 -0.11 -24.51 21.22
N GLY A 181 -1.14 -25.36 21.15
CA GLY A 181 -1.05 -26.81 21.36
C GLY A 181 -0.51 -27.68 20.20
N GLU A 182 -0.49 -27.21 18.94
CA GLU A 182 -0.41 -28.09 17.75
C GLU A 182 0.96 -28.14 17.01
N GLY A 183 1.26 -29.22 16.25
CA GLY A 183 2.59 -29.52 15.67
C GLY A 183 2.66 -29.65 14.13
N VAL A 184 3.67 -29.00 13.51
CA VAL A 184 3.78 -28.71 12.05
C VAL A 184 4.02 -29.93 11.13
N ILE A 185 4.95 -30.83 11.45
CA ILE A 185 5.35 -31.93 10.55
C ILE A 185 4.26 -33.01 10.45
N LYS A 186 3.62 -33.34 11.58
CA LYS A 186 2.49 -34.27 11.60
C LYS A 186 1.33 -33.74 10.76
N THR A 187 1.02 -32.45 10.93
CA THR A 187 0.07 -31.76 10.06
C THR A 187 0.50 -31.76 8.61
N MET A 188 1.79 -31.73 8.26
CA MET A 188 2.21 -31.82 6.85
C MET A 188 2.08 -33.22 6.25
N LEU A 189 2.38 -34.22 7.08
CA LEU A 189 2.42 -35.62 6.73
C LEU A 189 1.03 -36.25 6.61
N ASP A 190 0.11 -35.94 7.54
CA ASP A 190 -1.27 -36.43 7.55
C ASP A 190 -2.03 -36.07 6.27
N GLN A 191 -1.42 -35.28 5.40
CA GLN A 191 -2.05 -34.65 4.26
C GLN A 191 -1.29 -34.89 2.96
N GLY A 192 -0.17 -35.61 3.03
CA GLY A 192 0.62 -36.01 1.87
C GLY A 192 1.25 -34.86 1.09
N ILE A 193 1.48 -33.69 1.71
CA ILE A 193 2.14 -32.53 1.04
C ILE A 193 3.41 -32.10 1.77
N LEU A 194 4.06 -33.05 2.43
CA LEU A 194 5.38 -32.85 3.00
C LEU A 194 6.36 -32.36 1.93
N PRO A 195 7.07 -31.23 2.14
CA PRO A 195 7.89 -30.64 1.10
C PRO A 195 9.02 -31.58 0.67
N ARG A 196 9.32 -31.57 -0.64
CA ARG A 196 10.39 -32.40 -1.21
C ARG A 196 11.77 -31.98 -0.72
N ILE A 197 11.98 -30.69 -0.42
CA ILE A 197 13.25 -30.15 0.04
C ILE A 197 13.11 -29.84 1.52
N ILE A 198 13.88 -30.54 2.35
CA ILE A 198 13.86 -30.38 3.80
C ILE A 198 15.27 -30.06 4.25
N SER A 199 15.40 -28.98 5.02
CA SER A 199 16.66 -28.55 5.60
C SER A 199 16.57 -28.55 7.10
N GLY A 200 17.61 -29.03 7.76
CA GLY A 200 17.71 -28.99 9.21
C GLY A 200 19.09 -28.50 9.66
N THR A 201 19.06 -27.69 10.71
CA THR A 201 20.25 -27.25 11.44
C THR A 201 20.04 -27.57 12.92
N SER A 202 21.10 -27.99 13.61
CA SER A 202 21.05 -28.32 15.02
C SER A 202 19.94 -29.35 15.32
N SER A 203 19.12 -29.15 16.35
CA SER A 203 17.97 -30.03 16.66
C SER A 203 17.01 -30.24 15.48
N GLY A 204 16.90 -29.26 14.57
CA GLY A 204 16.12 -29.39 13.34
C GLY A 204 16.70 -30.43 12.36
N ALA A 205 18.02 -30.69 12.39
CA ALA A 205 18.67 -31.71 11.58
C ALA A 205 18.23 -33.13 11.98
N ILE A 206 17.98 -33.38 13.27
CA ILE A 206 17.45 -34.66 13.75
C ILE A 206 16.06 -34.91 13.15
N MET A 207 15.18 -33.91 13.23
CA MET A 207 13.83 -34.01 12.68
C MET A 207 13.83 -34.14 11.16
N ALA A 208 14.64 -33.33 10.46
CA ALA A 208 14.80 -33.42 9.01
C ALA A 208 15.28 -34.83 8.59
N ALA A 209 16.24 -35.41 9.31
CA ALA A 209 16.74 -36.74 9.03
C ALA A 209 15.71 -37.84 9.29
N ILE A 210 14.93 -37.76 10.38
CA ILE A 210 13.82 -38.70 10.64
C ILE A 210 12.82 -38.68 9.48
N VAL A 211 12.48 -37.47 9.02
CA VAL A 211 11.51 -37.25 7.93
C VAL A 211 12.05 -37.71 6.57
N CYS A 212 13.31 -37.48 6.24
CA CYS A 212 13.85 -37.84 4.92
C CYS A 212 14.32 -39.29 4.77
N THR A 213 14.43 -40.05 5.87
CA THR A 213 14.87 -41.47 5.84
C THR A 213 13.71 -42.48 5.79
N ARG A 214 12.49 -42.01 6.07
CA ARG A 214 11.26 -42.81 6.15
C ARG A 214 10.27 -42.43 5.07
N THR A 215 9.54 -43.43 4.55
CA THR A 215 8.39 -43.18 3.66
C THR A 215 7.24 -42.53 4.43
N ASP A 216 6.25 -41.99 3.73
CA ASP A 216 5.08 -41.37 4.38
C ASP A 216 4.35 -42.34 5.32
N GLU A 217 4.19 -43.60 4.90
CA GLU A 217 3.58 -44.68 5.68
C GLU A 217 4.35 -44.95 6.98
N GLN A 218 5.68 -45.07 6.89
CA GLN A 218 6.56 -45.27 8.04
C GLN A 218 6.55 -44.10 9.02
N LEU A 219 6.39 -42.87 8.52
CA LEU A 219 6.24 -41.70 9.37
C LEU A 219 4.87 -41.65 10.04
N LEU A 220 3.79 -42.00 9.33
CA LEU A 220 2.43 -42.00 9.87
C LEU A 220 2.30 -43.01 11.00
N GLU A 221 2.87 -44.21 10.81
CA GLU A 221 2.97 -45.24 11.85
C GLU A 221 3.72 -44.72 13.08
N LEU A 222 4.89 -44.10 12.87
CA LEU A 222 5.70 -43.51 13.93
C LEU A 222 4.93 -42.44 14.74
N TYR A 223 4.15 -41.59 14.07
CA TYR A 223 3.35 -40.54 14.72
C TYR A 223 2.06 -41.03 15.38
N ASN A 224 1.49 -42.13 14.90
CA ASN A 224 0.26 -42.70 15.47
C ASN A 224 0.56 -43.56 16.72
N ASP A 225 1.75 -44.16 16.80
CA ASP A 225 2.23 -44.87 17.99
C ASP A 225 2.93 -43.88 18.96
N LYS A 226 2.16 -43.39 19.94
CA LYS A 226 2.64 -42.45 20.97
C LYS A 226 3.80 -43.01 21.81
N GLU A 227 3.96 -44.34 21.91
CA GLU A 227 5.08 -44.94 22.64
C GLU A 227 6.36 -45.01 21.80
N GLN A 228 6.26 -45.16 20.47
CA GLN A 228 7.43 -45.21 19.60
C GLN A 228 8.25 -43.91 19.61
N HIS A 229 7.59 -42.75 19.71
CA HIS A 229 8.28 -41.45 19.86
C HIS A 229 9.17 -41.38 21.11
N LEU A 230 8.69 -41.96 22.22
CA LEU A 230 9.44 -42.08 23.47
C LEU A 230 10.53 -43.17 23.39
N LYS A 231 10.32 -44.23 22.59
CA LYS A 231 11.32 -45.30 22.35
C LYS A 231 12.49 -44.86 21.45
N LEU A 232 12.30 -43.86 20.57
CA LEU A 232 13.40 -43.26 19.79
C LEU A 232 14.41 -42.51 20.67
N MET A 233 13.95 -41.88 21.75
CA MET A 233 14.77 -41.05 22.63
C MET A 233 15.06 -41.80 23.93
N SER A 234 16.26 -42.37 24.06
CA SER A 234 16.68 -43.00 25.31
C SER A 234 16.81 -41.96 26.44
N PRO A 235 16.63 -42.33 27.72
CA PRO A 235 16.75 -41.39 28.84
C PRO A 235 18.15 -40.76 28.88
N LEU A 236 18.21 -39.44 29.04
CA LEU A 236 19.47 -38.73 29.29
C LEU A 236 19.96 -39.00 30.72
N ASP A 237 21.29 -39.03 30.88
CA ASP A 237 21.94 -39.12 32.18
C ASP A 237 21.51 -37.99 33.13
N SER A 238 21.56 -38.27 34.44
CA SER A 238 21.31 -37.27 35.46
C SER A 238 22.23 -36.04 35.31
N MET A 239 21.75 -34.88 35.75
CA MET A 239 22.45 -33.61 35.53
C MET A 239 23.83 -33.55 36.22
N SER A 240 24.00 -34.27 37.33
CA SER A 240 25.28 -34.43 38.02
C SER A 240 26.29 -35.24 37.19
N SER A 241 25.86 -36.33 36.56
CA SER A 241 26.71 -37.13 35.65
C SER A 241 27.15 -36.32 34.42
N ARG A 242 26.26 -35.49 33.88
CA ARG A 242 26.55 -34.61 32.73
C ARG A 242 27.54 -33.50 33.09
N LEU A 243 27.39 -32.88 34.26
CA LEU A 243 28.33 -31.88 34.75
C LEU A 243 29.72 -32.49 35.03
N LEU A 244 29.77 -33.68 35.63
CA LEU A 244 31.03 -34.39 35.87
C LEU A 244 31.72 -34.79 34.55
N ARG A 245 30.95 -35.21 33.55
CA ARG A 245 31.45 -35.52 32.20
C ARG A 245 31.96 -34.25 31.49
N PHE A 246 31.26 -33.13 31.65
CA PHE A 246 31.72 -31.83 31.16
C PHE A 246 33.05 -31.42 31.76
N LEU A 247 33.22 -31.55 33.08
CA LEU A 247 34.47 -31.23 33.77
C LEU A 247 35.64 -32.14 33.35
N ARG A 248 35.36 -33.41 33.00
CA ARG A 248 36.40 -34.37 32.56
C ARG A 248 36.73 -34.29 31.08
N SER A 249 35.75 -33.99 30.23
CA SER A 249 35.86 -34.19 28.77
C SER A 249 35.51 -32.94 27.95
N GLY A 250 35.03 -31.87 28.56
CA GLY A 250 34.58 -30.65 27.88
C GLY A 250 33.23 -30.79 27.16
N ALA A 251 32.55 -31.95 27.26
CA ALA A 251 31.24 -32.19 26.67
C ALA A 251 30.26 -32.81 27.68
N MET A 252 29.01 -32.37 27.66
CA MET A 252 27.94 -32.85 28.55
C MET A 252 27.32 -34.18 28.11
N VAL A 253 27.37 -34.52 26.83
CA VAL A 253 26.76 -35.72 26.25
C VAL A 253 27.82 -36.59 25.58
N ASP A 254 27.69 -37.91 25.74
CA ASP A 254 28.60 -38.88 25.12
C ASP A 254 28.40 -38.96 23.61
N THR A 255 29.50 -39.05 22.87
CA THR A 255 29.46 -39.11 21.40
C THR A 255 28.97 -40.48 20.92
N ASP A 256 29.39 -41.57 21.57
CA ASP A 256 28.99 -42.93 21.18
C ASP A 256 27.51 -43.19 21.49
N TYR A 257 27.03 -42.67 22.63
CA TYR A 257 25.60 -42.67 22.94
C TYR A 257 24.81 -41.89 21.89
N ALA A 258 25.26 -40.69 21.52
CA ALA A 258 24.60 -39.86 20.50
C ALA A 258 24.55 -40.57 19.13
N VAL A 259 25.63 -41.24 18.72
CA VAL A 259 25.66 -42.06 17.50
C VAL A 259 24.63 -43.19 17.59
N SER A 260 24.53 -43.89 18.72
CA SER A 260 23.56 -44.98 18.91
C SER A 260 22.10 -44.51 18.77
N VAL A 261 21.78 -43.32 19.28
CA VAL A 261 20.45 -42.70 19.17
C VAL A 261 20.20 -42.23 17.74
N LEU A 262 21.17 -41.54 17.12
CA LEU A 262 21.03 -41.04 15.75
C LEU A 262 20.93 -42.16 14.72
N ARG A 263 21.60 -43.30 14.92
CA ARG A 263 21.41 -44.51 14.09
C ARG A 263 19.97 -45.04 14.17
N LYS A 264 19.33 -45.03 15.34
CA LYS A 264 17.90 -45.34 15.46
C LYS A 264 17.02 -44.30 14.74
N CYS A 265 17.36 -43.03 14.87
CA CYS A 265 16.64 -41.94 14.20
C CYS A 265 16.78 -41.97 12.66
N THR A 266 17.88 -42.49 12.12
CA THR A 266 18.19 -42.47 10.68
C THR A 266 18.05 -43.81 9.97
N LEU A 267 17.55 -44.86 10.65
CA LEU A 267 17.45 -46.24 10.14
C LEU A 267 18.82 -46.84 9.76
N GLY A 268 19.83 -46.64 10.61
CA GLY A 268 21.17 -47.21 10.46
C GLY A 268 22.13 -46.27 9.71
N ASP A 269 22.96 -46.85 8.86
CA ASP A 269 24.06 -46.16 8.17
C ASP A 269 23.65 -45.70 6.76
N LEU A 270 22.45 -45.12 6.63
CA LEU A 270 21.95 -44.58 5.36
C LEU A 270 22.74 -43.34 4.92
N THR A 271 23.11 -43.33 3.65
CA THR A 271 23.73 -42.18 2.96
C THR A 271 22.69 -41.21 2.40
N PHE A 272 23.09 -39.99 2.06
CA PHE A 272 22.20 -39.00 1.44
C PHE A 272 21.59 -39.49 0.12
N ILE A 273 22.37 -40.21 -0.72
CA ILE A 273 21.88 -40.74 -1.99
C ILE A 273 20.92 -41.92 -1.79
N GLU A 274 21.18 -42.81 -0.82
CA GLU A 274 20.27 -43.92 -0.49
C GLU A 274 18.94 -43.38 0.06
N ALA A 275 18.98 -42.40 0.96
CA ALA A 275 17.77 -41.77 1.49
C ALA A 275 16.96 -41.06 0.41
N TYR A 276 17.62 -40.34 -0.51
CA TYR A 276 16.96 -39.69 -1.64
C TYR A 276 16.32 -40.71 -2.59
N LYS A 277 17.02 -41.80 -2.94
CA LYS A 277 16.45 -42.88 -3.77
C LYS A 277 15.26 -43.56 -3.10
N LYS A 278 15.29 -43.69 -1.76
CA LYS A 278 14.23 -44.34 -0.98
C LYS A 278 12.97 -43.48 -0.84
N THR A 279 13.12 -42.18 -0.56
CA THR A 279 11.98 -41.31 -0.20
C THR A 279 11.63 -40.25 -1.24
N GLY A 280 12.51 -40.00 -2.22
CA GLY A 280 12.40 -38.89 -3.18
C GLY A 280 12.64 -37.51 -2.58
N ARG A 281 12.91 -37.41 -1.26
CA ARG A 281 13.11 -36.16 -0.52
C ARG A 281 14.57 -35.78 -0.46
N ILE A 282 14.83 -34.49 -0.68
CA ILE A 282 16.14 -33.87 -0.65
C ILE A 282 16.41 -33.41 0.79
N LEU A 283 17.20 -34.20 1.51
CA LEU A 283 17.70 -33.85 2.83
C LEU A 283 18.90 -32.91 2.73
N ASN A 284 18.83 -31.78 3.43
CA ASN A 284 19.91 -30.82 3.56
C ASN A 284 20.28 -30.64 5.05
N ILE A 285 21.57 -30.77 5.36
CA ILE A 285 22.09 -30.56 6.71
C ILE A 285 23.19 -29.51 6.67
N SER A 286 23.04 -28.47 7.49
CA SER A 286 24.03 -27.40 7.63
C SER A 286 25.11 -27.77 8.64
N VAL A 287 26.38 -27.61 8.28
CA VAL A 287 27.55 -27.86 9.14
C VAL A 287 28.61 -26.78 8.97
N ILE A 288 29.44 -26.57 9.99
CA ILE A 288 30.58 -25.66 9.95
C ILE A 288 31.86 -26.40 10.32
N HIS A 289 32.96 -26.02 9.68
CA HIS A 289 34.29 -26.55 9.97
C HIS A 289 34.78 -26.12 11.38
N GLU A 290 35.59 -26.95 12.05
CA GLU A 290 36.17 -26.65 13.37
C GLU A 290 37.08 -25.40 13.36
N ASP A 291 37.70 -25.12 12.22
CA ASP A 291 38.29 -23.82 11.92
C ASP A 291 37.21 -22.84 11.43
N HIS A 292 36.94 -21.81 12.25
CA HIS A 292 35.89 -20.81 12.02
C HIS A 292 36.15 -19.93 10.79
N GLN A 293 37.35 -19.91 10.21
CA GLN A 293 37.62 -19.06 9.04
C GLN A 293 36.90 -19.54 7.78
N LYS A 294 36.48 -20.81 7.74
CA LYS A 294 35.84 -21.42 6.58
C LYS A 294 34.30 -21.19 6.58
N PRO A 295 33.67 -21.02 5.40
CA PRO A 295 32.23 -20.80 5.28
C PRO A 295 31.42 -22.05 5.65
N PRO A 296 30.14 -21.88 6.08
CA PRO A 296 29.24 -23.00 6.33
C PRO A 296 29.00 -23.84 5.06
N GLN A 297 28.81 -25.14 5.24
CA GLN A 297 28.55 -26.09 4.16
C GLN A 297 27.17 -26.75 4.33
N ILE A 298 26.55 -27.06 3.20
CA ILE A 298 25.29 -27.81 3.14
C ILE A 298 25.57 -29.18 2.55
N LEU A 299 25.31 -30.20 3.36
CA LEU A 299 25.46 -31.60 3.00
C LEU A 299 24.12 -32.11 2.47
N ASN A 300 24.13 -32.69 1.27
CA ASN A 300 22.99 -33.30 0.61
C ASN A 300 23.43 -34.34 -0.43
N TYR A 301 22.47 -34.91 -1.17
CA TYR A 301 22.75 -35.94 -2.17
C TYR A 301 23.57 -35.44 -3.39
N LEU A 302 23.62 -34.13 -3.66
CA LEU A 302 24.43 -33.55 -4.73
C LEU A 302 25.84 -33.21 -4.25
N THR A 303 25.96 -32.64 -3.05
CA THR A 303 27.24 -32.16 -2.52
C THR A 303 28.05 -33.27 -1.87
N THR A 304 27.39 -34.21 -1.20
CA THR A 304 28.00 -35.31 -0.44
C THR A 304 27.14 -36.58 -0.49
N PRO A 305 26.99 -37.23 -1.65
CA PRO A 305 26.09 -38.37 -1.84
C PRO A 305 26.36 -39.54 -0.89
N ASP A 306 27.65 -39.88 -0.71
CA ASP A 306 28.09 -41.09 0.00
C ASP A 306 28.25 -40.89 1.52
N VAL A 307 28.02 -39.66 2.01
CA VAL A 307 28.14 -39.36 3.45
C VAL A 307 26.94 -39.92 4.20
N VAL A 308 27.22 -40.58 5.33
CA VAL A 308 26.20 -41.18 6.18
C VAL A 308 25.49 -40.10 7.01
N ILE A 309 24.15 -40.11 6.95
CA ILE A 309 23.29 -39.06 7.50
C ILE A 309 23.50 -38.89 9.01
N HIS A 310 23.63 -39.97 9.79
CA HIS A 310 23.83 -39.86 11.24
C HIS A 310 25.10 -39.10 11.61
N SER A 311 26.17 -39.19 10.79
CA SER A 311 27.42 -38.46 11.01
C SER A 311 27.28 -36.97 10.70
N ALA A 312 26.49 -36.63 9.66
CA ALA A 312 26.16 -35.26 9.29
C ALA A 312 25.24 -34.60 10.33
N VAL A 313 24.22 -35.30 10.83
CA VAL A 313 23.35 -34.81 11.92
C VAL A 313 24.17 -34.58 13.19
N LEU A 314 25.07 -35.51 13.54
CA LEU A 314 25.94 -35.36 14.71
C LEU A 314 26.84 -34.13 14.60
N ALA A 315 27.39 -33.86 13.41
CA ALA A 315 28.14 -32.64 13.14
C ALA A 315 27.25 -31.40 13.29
N SER A 316 26.01 -31.44 12.79
CA SER A 316 25.08 -30.31 12.86
C SER A 316 24.61 -30.00 14.29
N ILE A 317 24.50 -30.99 15.18
CA ILE A 317 24.12 -30.79 16.59
C ILE A 317 25.31 -30.61 17.53
N ALA A 318 26.54 -30.61 17.01
CA ALA A 318 27.75 -30.53 17.82
C ALA A 318 27.99 -29.10 18.36
N ILE A 319 27.07 -28.65 19.23
CA ILE A 319 27.08 -27.36 19.91
C ILE A 319 28.20 -27.37 20.96
N PRO A 320 28.97 -26.27 21.09
CA PRO A 320 29.97 -26.10 22.14
C PRO A 320 29.43 -26.47 23.53
N PHE A 321 30.26 -27.11 24.36
CA PHE A 321 29.95 -27.62 25.71
C PHE A 321 28.97 -28.80 25.77
N MET A 322 28.08 -28.97 24.79
CA MET A 322 27.15 -30.10 24.72
C MET A 322 27.78 -31.32 24.07
N PHE A 323 28.46 -31.15 22.93
CA PHE A 323 29.10 -32.19 22.16
C PHE A 323 30.48 -31.73 21.65
N ARG A 324 31.36 -32.68 21.32
CA ARG A 324 32.67 -32.39 20.69
C ARG A 324 32.52 -32.24 19.18
N SER A 325 33.49 -31.59 18.54
CA SER A 325 33.62 -31.60 17.08
C SER A 325 33.83 -33.03 16.56
N VAL A 326 33.16 -33.40 15.47
CA VAL A 326 33.09 -34.78 14.97
C VAL A 326 33.54 -34.89 13.53
N LYS A 327 33.93 -36.11 13.12
CA LYS A 327 34.29 -36.43 11.74
C LYS A 327 33.05 -36.87 10.97
N LEU A 328 32.99 -36.56 9.68
CA LEU A 328 32.00 -37.12 8.77
C LEU A 328 32.47 -38.49 8.30
N TYR A 329 31.53 -39.40 8.05
CA TYR A 329 31.83 -40.74 7.53
C TYR A 329 31.13 -40.96 6.20
N LYS A 330 31.82 -41.59 5.25
CA LYS A 330 31.26 -42.04 3.99
C LYS A 330 31.21 -43.57 3.93
N LYS A 331 30.21 -44.07 3.21
CA LYS A 331 30.03 -45.50 2.97
C LYS A 331 30.78 -45.89 1.70
N ILE A 332 31.61 -46.93 1.78
CA ILE A 332 32.37 -47.49 0.66
C ILE A 332 31.60 -48.69 0.08
N PRO A 333 31.82 -49.13 -1.18
CA PRO A 333 31.08 -50.25 -1.78
C PRO A 333 31.03 -51.58 -0.98
N ASN A 334 31.86 -51.77 0.05
CA ASN A 334 31.82 -52.93 0.96
C ASN A 334 31.00 -52.69 2.24
N ASP A 335 30.15 -51.65 2.29
CA ASP A 335 29.39 -51.19 3.47
C ASP A 335 30.26 -50.78 4.70
N GLU A 336 31.58 -50.68 4.52
CA GLU A 336 32.50 -50.17 5.54
C GLU A 336 32.48 -48.63 5.58
N LEU A 337 32.52 -48.07 6.79
CA LEU A 337 32.55 -46.62 7.02
C LEU A 337 33.98 -46.11 7.10
N LYS A 338 34.34 -45.16 6.23
CA LYS A 338 35.61 -44.43 6.33
C LYS A 338 35.39 -42.95 6.54
N PRO A 339 36.30 -42.25 7.24
CA PRO A 339 36.21 -40.82 7.39
C PRO A 339 36.19 -40.11 6.02
N CYS A 340 35.32 -39.11 5.90
CA CYS A 340 35.12 -38.35 4.67
C CYS A 340 35.81 -37.00 4.76
N GLU A 341 36.61 -36.67 3.74
CA GLU A 341 37.18 -35.35 3.53
C GLU A 341 36.34 -34.62 2.49
N ILE A 342 35.88 -33.41 2.84
CA ILE A 342 35.15 -32.54 1.92
C ILE A 342 36.12 -31.42 1.51
N GLY A 343 36.59 -31.47 0.25
CA GLY A 343 37.50 -30.47 -0.31
C GLY A 343 36.85 -29.10 -0.48
N TYR A 344 37.63 -28.03 -0.32
CA TYR A 344 37.26 -26.65 -0.68
C TYR A 344 37.56 -26.42 -2.18
N GLU A 345 36.96 -27.18 -3.09
CA GLU A 345 37.23 -27.02 -4.52
C GLU A 345 36.06 -26.40 -5.28
N HIS A 346 36.37 -25.30 -5.98
CA HIS A 346 35.51 -24.64 -6.96
C HIS A 346 35.28 -25.61 -8.13
N PRO A 347 34.04 -25.88 -8.60
CA PRO A 347 33.75 -26.93 -9.58
C PRO A 347 34.37 -26.76 -10.98
N LEU A 348 35.09 -25.66 -11.23
CA LEU A 348 35.57 -25.27 -12.57
C LEU A 348 37.09 -25.43 -12.77
N LYS A 349 37.84 -26.06 -11.85
CA LYS A 349 39.32 -26.12 -11.93
C LYS A 349 39.96 -27.50 -12.14
N ASN A 350 39.18 -28.57 -12.37
CA ASN A 350 39.73 -29.94 -12.27
C ASN A 350 40.24 -30.62 -13.55
N GLU A 351 40.18 -29.99 -14.73
CA GLU A 351 40.83 -30.57 -15.93
C GLU A 351 42.19 -29.97 -16.27
N ARG A 352 42.36 -28.65 -16.12
CA ARG A 352 43.63 -27.99 -16.48
C ARG A 352 44.75 -28.26 -15.48
N ILE A 353 44.43 -28.39 -14.19
CA ILE A 353 45.44 -28.62 -13.13
C ILE A 353 45.90 -30.08 -13.12
N ARG A 354 45.00 -31.04 -13.40
CA ARG A 354 45.36 -32.46 -13.59
C ARG A 354 46.36 -32.65 -14.74
N LYS A 355 46.08 -32.02 -15.89
CA LYS A 355 47.00 -32.05 -17.04
C LYS A 355 48.33 -31.35 -16.75
N PHE A 356 48.34 -30.34 -15.87
CA PHE A 356 49.58 -29.64 -15.50
C PHE A 356 50.41 -30.46 -14.49
N SER A 357 49.79 -31.14 -13.52
CA SER A 357 50.50 -31.97 -12.54
C SER A 357 51.09 -33.24 -13.14
N GLU A 358 50.49 -33.78 -14.21
CA GLU A 358 51.07 -34.91 -14.98
C GLU A 358 52.30 -34.50 -15.80
N SER A 359 52.47 -33.21 -16.09
CA SER A 359 53.55 -32.69 -16.95
C SER A 359 54.80 -32.18 -16.21
N SER A 360 54.82 -32.21 -14.89
CA SER A 360 55.94 -31.68 -14.08
C SER A 360 56.07 -32.39 -12.72
N PRO A 361 56.85 -33.48 -12.62
CA PRO A 361 56.91 -34.32 -11.42
C PRO A 361 57.62 -33.67 -10.20
N ASN A 362 58.17 -32.45 -10.34
CA ASN A 362 58.94 -31.78 -9.28
C ASN A 362 58.22 -30.62 -8.60
N PHE A 363 56.95 -30.36 -8.91
CA PHE A 363 56.16 -29.35 -8.19
C PHE A 363 55.40 -29.99 -7.02
N VAL A 364 56.15 -30.38 -5.98
CA VAL A 364 55.56 -30.75 -4.69
C VAL A 364 55.16 -29.47 -3.97
N THR A 365 53.92 -29.01 -4.19
CA THR A 365 53.32 -28.03 -3.28
C THR A 365 52.97 -28.74 -1.97
N HIS A 366 53.63 -28.33 -0.88
CA HIS A 366 53.29 -28.66 0.50
C HIS A 366 51.84 -28.27 0.83
N PHE A 367 50.86 -29.11 0.51
CA PHE A 367 49.48 -28.91 0.97
C PHE A 367 48.77 -30.16 1.50
N ASP A 368 49.42 -31.32 1.58
CA ASP A 368 48.80 -32.53 2.09
C ASP A 368 49.62 -33.17 3.21
N SER A 369 49.61 -32.53 4.40
CA SER A 369 49.76 -33.27 5.66
C SER A 369 48.38 -33.57 6.23
N ILE A 370 47.81 -34.64 5.68
CA ILE A 370 46.73 -35.52 6.13
C ILE A 370 46.24 -35.26 7.57
N GLY A 371 45.03 -34.73 7.68
CA GLY A 371 44.29 -34.65 8.92
C GLY A 371 42.80 -34.54 8.64
N VAL A 372 42.06 -35.63 8.84
CA VAL A 372 40.60 -35.67 8.68
C VAL A 372 39.95 -34.50 9.43
N HIS A 373 39.33 -33.59 8.68
CA HIS A 373 38.69 -32.40 9.22
C HIS A 373 37.53 -32.73 10.16
N LYS A 374 37.42 -31.97 11.26
CA LYS A 374 36.29 -32.05 12.19
C LYS A 374 35.27 -30.94 11.91
N TRP A 375 34.02 -31.26 12.18
CA TRP A 375 32.84 -30.47 11.89
C TRP A 375 32.01 -30.24 13.16
N ARG A 376 31.20 -29.19 13.15
CA ARG A 376 30.36 -28.77 14.28
C ARG A 376 29.13 -27.97 13.85
N ASP A 377 28.31 -27.62 14.84
CA ASP A 377 27.06 -26.88 14.71
C ASP A 377 27.27 -25.46 14.14
N GLY A 378 26.34 -25.04 13.27
CA GLY A 378 26.39 -23.77 12.53
C GLY A 378 25.57 -22.62 13.10
N THR A 379 24.88 -22.84 14.22
CA THR A 379 23.91 -21.90 14.84
C THR A 379 24.55 -20.55 15.17
N PHE A 380 25.87 -20.49 15.42
CA PHE A 380 26.58 -19.25 15.74
C PHE A 380 27.04 -18.44 14.51
N LYS A 381 26.75 -18.88 13.27
CA LYS A 381 27.13 -18.17 12.02
C LYS A 381 26.04 -18.14 10.95
N ILE A 382 25.38 -19.23 10.57
CA ILE A 382 24.23 -19.19 9.65
C ILE A 382 23.37 -20.41 9.97
N ASP A 383 22.22 -20.20 10.62
CA ASP A 383 21.31 -21.29 11.03
C ASP A 383 20.35 -21.70 9.90
N VAL A 384 19.96 -20.76 9.02
CA VAL A 384 19.02 -21.02 7.91
C VAL A 384 19.66 -20.63 6.57
N PRO A 385 20.13 -21.60 5.75
CA PRO A 385 20.88 -21.31 4.53
C PRO A 385 19.96 -21.06 3.32
N THR A 386 19.03 -20.11 3.42
CA THR A 386 18.00 -19.84 2.40
C THR A 386 18.58 -19.53 1.02
N GLU A 387 19.58 -18.66 0.93
CA GLU A 387 20.24 -18.30 -0.33
C GLU A 387 20.89 -19.49 -1.02
N LYS A 388 21.55 -20.35 -0.24
CA LYS A 388 22.26 -21.51 -0.78
C LYS A 388 21.33 -22.63 -1.21
N LEU A 389 20.21 -22.82 -0.50
CA LEU A 389 19.13 -23.72 -0.93
C LEU A 389 18.48 -23.21 -2.23
N SER A 390 18.31 -21.88 -2.36
CA SER A 390 17.82 -21.26 -3.59
C SER A 390 18.78 -21.48 -4.75
N GLN A 391 20.09 -21.34 -4.55
CA GLN A 391 21.10 -21.63 -5.56
C GLN A 391 21.14 -23.10 -5.99
N LEU A 392 21.01 -24.04 -5.04
CA LEU A 392 21.15 -25.47 -5.32
C LEU A 392 19.89 -26.09 -5.94
N PHE A 393 18.71 -25.63 -5.53
CA PHE A 393 17.44 -26.29 -5.86
C PHE A 393 16.35 -25.33 -6.37
N ASN A 394 16.71 -24.06 -6.64
CA ASN A 394 15.76 -23.03 -7.07
C ASN A 394 14.57 -22.88 -6.10
N THR A 395 14.81 -23.03 -4.79
CA THR A 395 13.77 -22.82 -3.76
C THR A 395 13.43 -21.35 -3.67
N GLN A 396 12.14 -21.04 -3.84
CA GLN A 396 11.63 -19.66 -3.85
C GLN A 396 10.72 -19.35 -2.65
N PHE A 397 10.22 -20.37 -1.94
CA PHE A 397 9.46 -20.21 -0.70
C PHE A 397 10.08 -21.06 0.41
N THR A 398 10.24 -20.47 1.60
CA THR A 398 10.87 -21.15 2.74
C THR A 398 9.97 -21.10 3.97
N ILE A 399 9.74 -22.28 4.56
CA ILE A 399 9.06 -22.43 5.84
C ILE A 399 10.13 -22.71 6.89
N VAL A 400 10.30 -21.77 7.82
CA VAL A 400 11.29 -21.84 8.91
C VAL A 400 10.55 -22.11 10.20
N SER A 401 10.81 -23.27 10.81
CA SER A 401 10.40 -23.54 12.19
C SER A 401 11.56 -23.18 13.11
N GLN A 402 11.47 -22.03 13.77
CA GLN A 402 12.50 -21.52 14.68
C GLN A 402 12.18 -21.93 16.11
N VAL A 403 13.01 -22.81 16.67
CA VAL A 403 12.86 -23.35 18.03
C VAL A 403 14.00 -22.92 18.95
N ASN A 404 14.94 -22.09 18.48
CA ASN A 404 16.07 -21.62 19.28
C ASN A 404 15.58 -20.66 20.38
N PRO A 405 15.61 -21.10 21.66
CA PRO A 405 14.95 -20.41 22.77
C PRO A 405 15.54 -19.02 23.05
N MET A 406 16.82 -18.82 22.77
CA MET A 406 17.56 -17.64 23.20
C MET A 406 17.35 -16.41 22.31
N ILE A 407 16.81 -16.60 21.10
CA ILE A 407 16.52 -15.52 20.14
C ILE A 407 15.08 -15.00 20.28
N ILE A 408 14.17 -15.84 20.79
CA ILE A 408 12.75 -15.54 20.95
C ILE A 408 12.50 -14.20 21.70
N PRO A 409 13.28 -13.80 22.72
CA PRO A 409 13.11 -12.50 23.39
C PRO A 409 13.46 -11.26 22.55
N PHE A 410 14.26 -11.40 21.48
CA PHE A 410 14.79 -10.30 20.69
C PHE A 410 14.09 -10.09 19.34
N PHE A 411 13.12 -10.95 19.02
CA PHE A 411 12.35 -10.90 17.78
C PHE A 411 11.14 -9.96 17.94
N TYR A 412 11.18 -8.74 17.38
CA TYR A 412 10.01 -7.84 17.43
C TYR A 412 9.87 -6.95 16.18
N GLU A 413 8.66 -6.95 15.60
CA GLU A 413 8.20 -6.00 14.57
C GLU A 413 7.32 -4.88 15.18
N ARG A 414 7.25 -3.76 14.45
CA ARG A 414 6.68 -2.45 14.81
C ARG A 414 5.29 -2.53 15.43
N HIS A 415 5.09 -1.82 16.55
CA HIS A 415 3.77 -1.60 17.13
C HIS A 415 3.43 -0.11 17.03
N GLY A 416 2.63 0.25 16.03
CA GLY A 416 1.85 1.48 16.03
C GLY A 416 0.59 1.27 16.84
N SER A 417 0.41 2.05 17.89
CA SER A 417 -0.84 2.08 18.65
C SER A 417 -1.80 3.09 18.01
N HIS A 418 -2.81 2.60 17.28
CA HIS A 418 -4.06 3.34 17.16
C HIS A 418 -5.08 2.74 18.13
N SER A 419 -5.19 3.34 19.32
CA SER A 419 -6.44 3.30 20.07
C SER A 419 -7.08 4.67 19.95
N SER A 420 -8.27 4.70 19.37
CA SER A 420 -9.22 5.79 19.49
C SER A 420 -9.42 6.15 20.98
N GLY A 421 -8.93 7.33 21.39
CA GLY A 421 -9.15 7.88 22.73
C GLY A 421 -7.88 8.48 23.35
N PHE A 422 -7.78 9.81 23.35
CA PHE A 422 -6.80 10.56 24.11
C PHE A 422 -7.00 10.30 25.61
N ASN A 423 -6.08 9.59 26.29
CA ASN A 423 -6.10 9.47 27.75
C ASN A 423 -4.69 9.69 28.34
N PHE A 424 -4.54 10.86 28.94
CA PHE A 424 -3.29 11.42 29.47
C PHE A 424 -2.96 10.87 30.87
N LYS A 425 -2.79 9.54 31.04
CA LYS A 425 -2.29 8.96 32.32
C LYS A 425 -1.30 7.82 32.09
N GLY A 426 0.00 8.12 32.25
CA GLY A 426 1.08 7.19 32.61
C GLY A 426 1.56 6.14 31.61
N GLY A 427 0.77 5.77 30.60
CA GLY A 427 1.13 4.69 29.65
C GLY A 427 2.12 5.09 28.56
N PHE A 428 2.07 6.33 28.09
CA PHE A 428 2.86 6.78 26.94
C PHE A 428 4.35 6.92 27.28
N ILE A 429 4.68 7.60 28.39
CA ILE A 429 6.08 7.89 28.76
C ILE A 429 6.84 6.62 29.14
N ALA A 430 6.23 5.71 29.90
CA ALA A 430 6.86 4.43 30.24
C ALA A 430 7.08 3.54 29.01
N SER A 431 6.11 3.50 28.08
CA SER A 431 6.24 2.74 26.83
C SER A 431 7.29 3.34 25.90
N PHE A 432 7.41 4.67 25.88
CA PHE A 432 8.44 5.39 25.14
C PHE A 432 9.84 5.14 25.71
N LEU A 433 10.02 5.25 27.03
CA LEU A 433 11.30 4.97 27.70
C LEU A 433 11.74 3.52 27.54
N GLU A 434 10.79 2.58 27.59
CA GLU A 434 11.06 1.17 27.33
C GLU A 434 11.54 0.94 25.89
N LEU A 435 10.91 1.59 24.90
CA LEU A 435 11.31 1.52 23.50
C LEU A 435 12.71 2.11 23.28
N TYR A 436 12.97 3.27 23.88
CA TYR A 436 14.27 3.94 23.82
C TYR A 436 15.39 3.04 24.34
N LEU A 437 15.26 2.49 25.55
CA LEU A 437 16.27 1.62 26.16
C LEU A 437 16.54 0.37 25.32
N LYS A 438 15.52 -0.20 24.67
CA LYS A 438 15.66 -1.36 23.77
C LYS A 438 16.43 -1.03 22.48
N LEU A 439 16.12 0.10 21.85
CA LEU A 439 16.84 0.57 20.66
C LEU A 439 18.30 0.90 21.01
N ASP A 440 18.55 1.48 22.18
CA ASP A 440 19.89 1.81 22.64
C ASP A 440 20.73 0.56 22.91
N MET A 441 20.18 -0.44 23.58
CA MET A 441 20.85 -1.75 23.77
C MET A 441 21.19 -2.42 22.43
N ARG A 442 20.29 -2.36 21.43
CA ARG A 442 20.57 -2.91 20.08
C ARG A 442 21.68 -2.15 19.38
N ARG A 443 21.72 -0.82 19.51
CA ARG A 443 22.80 0.03 19.01
C ARG A 443 24.14 -0.35 19.64
N TRP A 444 24.21 -0.53 20.97
CA TRP A 444 25.43 -0.94 21.67
C TRP A 444 25.93 -2.33 21.24
N LEU A 445 25.02 -3.30 21.03
CA LEU A 445 25.36 -4.62 20.49
C LEU A 445 25.89 -4.55 19.04
N GLN A 446 25.32 -3.68 18.20
CA GLN A 446 25.81 -3.45 16.84
C GLN A 446 27.20 -2.79 16.82
N LEU A 447 27.45 -1.84 17.72
CA LEU A 447 28.76 -1.21 17.91
C LEU A 447 29.81 -2.20 18.39
N LEU A 448 29.49 -3.05 19.36
CA LEU A 448 30.36 -4.14 19.83
C LEU A 448 30.78 -5.08 18.68
N ARG A 449 29.86 -5.35 17.74
CA ARG A 449 30.12 -6.15 16.54
C ARG A 449 30.99 -5.41 15.51
N GLN A 450 30.56 -4.22 15.07
CA GLN A 450 31.24 -3.46 14.01
C GLN A 450 32.69 -3.11 14.38
N LEU A 451 32.96 -2.94 15.67
CA LEU A 451 34.28 -2.61 16.18
C LEU A 451 35.06 -3.84 16.69
N TYR A 452 34.55 -5.08 16.52
CA TYR A 452 35.20 -6.32 16.95
C TYR A 452 35.69 -6.31 18.42
N LEU A 453 34.99 -5.59 19.31
CA LEU A 453 35.45 -5.30 20.66
C LEU A 453 35.38 -6.54 21.58
N LEU A 454 34.37 -7.39 21.39
CA LEU A 454 34.18 -8.61 22.17
C LEU A 454 35.36 -9.59 21.99
N PRO A 455 35.93 -10.15 23.07
CA PRO A 455 36.89 -11.23 22.96
C PRO A 455 36.22 -12.46 22.36
N THR A 456 36.89 -13.13 21.41
CA THR A 456 36.50 -14.44 20.90
C THR A 456 36.73 -15.48 21.99
N TRP A 457 35.85 -15.52 22.98
CA TRP A 457 35.93 -16.48 24.07
C TRP A 457 35.72 -17.88 23.49
N LEU A 458 36.70 -18.77 23.66
CA LEU A 458 36.72 -20.12 23.08
C LEU A 458 36.56 -20.14 21.54
N LYS A 459 37.09 -19.12 20.86
CA LYS A 459 36.99 -18.92 19.39
C LYS A 459 35.59 -18.65 18.85
N LEU A 460 34.59 -18.41 19.71
CA LEU A 460 33.22 -18.10 19.32
C LEU A 460 32.98 -16.58 19.27
N ASP A 461 32.32 -16.11 18.21
CA ASP A 461 31.86 -14.74 18.09
C ASP A 461 30.42 -14.64 18.61
N TRP A 462 30.31 -14.23 19.88
CA TRP A 462 29.03 -14.11 20.58
C TRP A 462 28.18 -12.93 20.09
N SER A 463 28.76 -11.98 19.36
CA SER A 463 28.02 -10.82 18.84
C SER A 463 27.02 -11.21 17.75
N TYR A 464 27.35 -12.26 16.99
CA TYR A 464 26.54 -12.77 15.89
C TYR A 464 25.21 -13.34 16.38
N PHE A 465 25.22 -13.98 17.55
CA PHE A 465 24.07 -14.63 18.17
C PHE A 465 22.88 -13.70 18.45
N PHE A 466 23.16 -12.46 18.84
CA PHE A 466 22.13 -11.47 19.20
C PHE A 466 21.63 -10.64 18.00
N LEU A 467 22.32 -10.72 16.86
CA LEU A 467 22.09 -9.88 15.68
C LEU A 467 21.60 -10.66 14.46
N GLN A 468 21.43 -11.98 14.57
CA GLN A 468 20.92 -12.83 13.50
C GLN A 468 19.46 -12.51 13.17
N THR A 469 19.20 -12.33 11.88
CA THR A 469 17.86 -12.22 11.30
C THR A 469 17.42 -13.59 10.81
N PHE A 470 16.60 -14.29 11.60
CA PHE A 470 16.09 -15.62 11.23
C PHE A 470 14.69 -15.52 10.65
N HIS A 471 14.61 -15.28 9.35
CA HIS A 471 13.33 -15.19 8.65
C HIS A 471 13.35 -16.06 7.38
N GLY A 472 12.29 -16.83 7.19
CA GLY A 472 11.91 -17.40 5.89
C GLY A 472 10.63 -16.73 5.37
N SER A 473 10.14 -17.16 4.20
CA SER A 473 8.84 -16.74 3.69
C SER A 473 7.71 -16.97 4.70
N VAL A 474 7.85 -17.99 5.54
CA VAL A 474 6.98 -18.33 6.68
C VAL A 474 7.90 -18.65 7.86
N THR A 475 7.70 -18.01 9.03
CA THR A 475 8.51 -18.30 10.23
C THR A 475 7.61 -18.63 11.42
N MET A 476 7.71 -19.85 11.92
CA MET A 476 6.92 -20.37 13.05
C MET A 476 7.80 -20.52 14.28
N PHE A 477 7.35 -20.02 15.43
CA PHE A 477 8.04 -20.19 16.71
C PHE A 477 7.07 -20.75 17.78
N PRO A 478 7.55 -21.61 18.69
CA PRO A 478 6.78 -21.99 19.86
C PRO A 478 6.69 -20.79 20.82
N LYS A 479 5.66 -20.76 21.67
CA LYS A 479 5.63 -19.84 22.81
C LYS A 479 6.14 -20.54 24.07
N PRO A 480 7.42 -20.40 24.43
CA PRO A 480 7.95 -21.01 25.63
C PRO A 480 7.49 -20.24 26.87
N ARG A 481 7.04 -20.94 27.90
CA ARG A 481 6.93 -20.40 29.27
C ARG A 481 8.31 -20.37 29.90
N PHE A 482 8.52 -19.56 30.93
CA PHE A 482 9.78 -19.52 31.68
C PHE A 482 10.24 -20.91 32.15
N LEU A 483 9.30 -21.74 32.62
CA LEU A 483 9.57 -23.13 33.02
C LEU A 483 9.91 -24.06 31.84
N ASP A 484 9.47 -23.75 30.62
CA ASP A 484 9.82 -24.53 29.44
C ASP A 484 11.32 -24.36 29.12
N TYR A 485 11.94 -23.20 29.40
CA TYR A 485 13.39 -22.99 29.24
C TYR A 485 14.24 -23.89 30.15
N LEU A 486 13.80 -24.12 31.39
CA LEU A 486 14.47 -25.02 32.33
C LEU A 486 14.29 -26.50 31.95
N ARG A 487 13.26 -26.82 31.14
CA ARG A 487 12.94 -28.18 30.68
C ARG A 487 13.58 -28.54 29.34
N LEU A 488 14.07 -27.57 28.57
CA LEU A 488 14.77 -27.80 27.27
C LEU A 488 16.01 -28.70 27.38
N MET A 489 16.60 -28.78 28.57
CA MET A 489 17.80 -29.60 28.82
C MET A 489 17.47 -31.08 29.14
N ASN A 490 16.19 -31.44 29.24
CA ASN A 490 15.70 -32.77 29.63
C ASN A 490 14.72 -33.33 28.57
N ASN A 491 14.53 -34.65 28.55
CA ASN A 491 13.55 -35.29 27.66
C ASN A 491 12.11 -34.88 28.01
N PRO A 492 11.20 -34.76 27.02
CA PRO A 492 9.79 -34.44 27.26
C PRO A 492 9.07 -35.59 28.02
N SER A 493 8.20 -35.25 28.98
CA SER A 493 7.41 -36.25 29.73
C SER A 493 6.14 -36.67 28.97
N LYS A 494 5.63 -37.88 29.26
CA LYS A 494 4.38 -38.41 28.67
C LYS A 494 3.18 -37.48 28.89
N GLU A 495 3.03 -36.98 30.13
CA GLU A 495 1.99 -36.01 30.51
C GLU A 495 2.09 -34.68 29.73
N TYR A 496 3.31 -34.24 29.42
CA TYR A 496 3.53 -33.01 28.64
C TYR A 496 3.08 -33.18 27.18
N PHE A 497 3.21 -34.39 26.64
CA PHE A 497 2.78 -34.73 25.28
C PHE A 497 1.25 -34.84 25.19
N GLU A 498 0.60 -35.48 26.17
CA GLU A 498 -0.87 -35.67 26.21
C GLU A 498 -1.62 -34.33 26.37
N TYR A 499 -1.14 -33.43 27.23
CA TYR A 499 -1.71 -32.09 27.42
C TYR A 499 -1.77 -31.25 26.13
N ARG A 500 -0.82 -31.44 25.21
CA ARG A 500 -0.77 -30.73 23.92
C ARG A 500 -1.74 -31.34 22.90
N VAL A 501 -1.97 -32.65 22.96
CA VAL A 501 -2.79 -33.41 22.00
C VAL A 501 -4.30 -33.26 22.23
N ASP A 502 -4.77 -33.08 23.46
CA ASP A 502 -6.22 -33.03 23.78
C ASP A 502 -6.90 -31.68 23.47
N ASN A 503 -6.13 -30.63 23.23
CA ASN A 503 -6.65 -29.30 22.94
C ASN A 503 -7.06 -29.09 21.47
N TRP A 504 -7.47 -30.14 20.74
CA TRP A 504 -7.45 -30.16 19.26
C TRP A 504 -8.84 -30.45 18.60
N ASP A 505 -10.04 -30.31 19.24
CA ASP A 505 -11.40 -30.62 18.64
C ASP A 505 -12.63 -29.66 18.94
N ARG A 506 -12.93 -28.57 18.18
CA ARG A 506 -14.04 -27.57 18.28
C ARG A 506 -14.16 -26.76 16.97
N PHE A 507 -15.31 -26.23 16.54
CA PHE A 507 -15.54 -25.58 15.21
C PHE A 507 -15.76 -24.04 15.26
N SER A 508 -15.34 -23.26 14.23
CA SER A 508 -15.49 -21.78 14.12
C SER A 508 -16.17 -21.22 12.87
N SER A 509 -16.66 -19.97 13.00
CA SER A 509 -17.26 -19.12 11.97
C SER A 509 -16.21 -18.50 11.03
N GLN A 510 -16.57 -18.31 9.75
CA GLN A 510 -15.72 -17.71 8.72
C GLN A 510 -16.00 -16.20 8.55
N PRO A 511 -15.00 -15.34 8.29
CA PRO A 511 -15.20 -13.93 8.02
C PRO A 511 -15.81 -13.72 6.63
N VAL A 512 -16.85 -12.91 6.57
CA VAL A 512 -17.55 -12.52 5.35
C VAL A 512 -17.57 -11.01 5.25
N ILE A 513 -17.18 -10.48 4.09
CA ILE A 513 -17.23 -9.03 3.82
C ILE A 513 -18.41 -8.75 2.87
N PHE A 514 -19.29 -7.84 3.29
CA PHE A 514 -20.40 -7.34 2.48
C PHE A 514 -20.09 -5.95 1.96
N ASN A 515 -20.22 -5.75 0.64
CA ASN A 515 -20.30 -4.43 0.02
C ASN A 515 -21.70 -4.27 -0.57
N LEU A 516 -22.45 -3.30 -0.07
CA LEU A 516 -23.85 -3.07 -0.40
C LEU A 516 -24.02 -1.70 -1.05
N LYS A 517 -24.76 -1.65 -2.16
CA LYS A 517 -25.25 -0.43 -2.79
C LYS A 517 -26.77 -0.52 -2.85
N LEU A 518 -27.46 0.42 -2.21
CA LEU A 518 -28.92 0.45 -2.11
C LEU A 518 -29.44 1.66 -2.88
N LYS A 519 -30.57 1.52 -3.58
CA LYS A 519 -31.32 2.63 -4.18
C LYS A 519 -32.62 2.77 -3.40
N ILE A 520 -32.84 3.96 -2.85
CA ILE A 520 -33.98 4.29 -1.99
C ILE A 520 -34.50 5.65 -2.45
N ASP A 521 -35.81 5.79 -2.57
CA ASP A 521 -36.45 7.10 -2.74
C ASP A 521 -36.44 7.84 -1.40
N VAL A 522 -35.79 9.01 -1.36
CA VAL A 522 -35.65 9.83 -0.15
C VAL A 522 -36.60 11.02 -0.14
N SER A 523 -37.46 11.16 -1.17
CA SER A 523 -38.40 12.27 -1.29
C SER A 523 -39.31 12.37 -0.05
N SER A 524 -39.96 11.28 0.33
CA SER A 524 -40.85 11.22 1.49
C SER A 524 -40.13 11.54 2.80
N THR A 525 -38.93 10.96 3.02
CA THR A 525 -38.11 11.27 4.20
C THR A 525 -37.64 12.70 4.27
N SER A 526 -37.40 13.34 3.12
CA SER A 526 -36.94 14.73 3.07
C SER A 526 -38.05 15.71 3.43
N GLU A 527 -39.31 15.33 3.18
CA GLU A 527 -40.48 16.15 3.48
C GLU A 527 -40.94 15.98 4.94
N THR A 528 -40.89 14.75 5.46
CA THR A 528 -41.43 14.42 6.79
C THR A 528 -40.38 14.41 7.90
N ASP A 529 -39.08 14.40 7.54
CA ASP A 529 -37.94 14.09 8.43
C ASP A 529 -38.18 12.82 9.28
N SER A 530 -38.98 11.89 8.76
CA SER A 530 -39.33 10.65 9.43
C SER A 530 -38.31 9.57 9.14
N LEU A 531 -37.79 8.96 10.21
CA LEU A 531 -36.96 7.75 10.13
C LEU A 531 -37.73 6.53 9.60
N GLU A 532 -39.07 6.55 9.63
CA GLU A 532 -39.92 5.45 9.16
C GLU A 532 -39.91 5.31 7.64
N ASP A 533 -39.73 6.43 6.92
CA ASP A 533 -39.64 6.45 5.47
C ASP A 533 -38.19 6.18 4.98
N SER A 534 -37.22 6.06 5.91
CA SER A 534 -35.78 5.89 5.63
C SER A 534 -35.26 4.50 6.00
N VAL A 535 -34.11 4.11 5.46
CA VAL A 535 -33.46 2.84 5.80
C VAL A 535 -32.31 3.06 6.78
N SER A 536 -32.45 2.56 8.01
CA SER A 536 -31.35 2.55 9.00
C SER A 536 -30.25 1.56 8.59
N TYR A 537 -29.11 2.09 8.16
CA TYR A 537 -27.91 1.29 7.88
C TYR A 537 -27.48 0.43 9.06
N SER A 538 -27.66 0.93 10.28
CA SER A 538 -27.33 0.20 11.52
C SER A 538 -28.24 -1.01 11.73
N THR A 539 -29.51 -0.91 11.33
CA THR A 539 -30.49 -1.99 11.40
C THR A 539 -30.19 -3.04 10.35
N VAL A 540 -29.95 -2.64 9.10
CA VAL A 540 -29.54 -3.54 8.00
C VAL A 540 -28.28 -4.32 8.39
N ALA A 541 -27.24 -3.65 8.90
CA ALA A 541 -25.99 -4.29 9.30
C ALA A 541 -26.19 -5.27 10.48
N LYS A 542 -27.01 -4.92 11.49
CA LYS A 542 -27.31 -5.81 12.62
C LYS A 542 -28.10 -7.05 12.18
N THR A 543 -29.13 -6.88 11.35
CA THR A 543 -29.95 -7.99 10.86
C THR A 543 -29.14 -8.94 10.00
N LEU A 544 -28.30 -8.44 9.08
CA LEU A 544 -27.39 -9.27 8.30
C LEU A 544 -26.39 -10.00 9.20
N LYS A 545 -25.82 -9.33 10.19
CA LYS A 545 -24.88 -9.95 11.14
C LYS A 545 -25.53 -11.09 11.92
N ASN A 546 -26.73 -10.89 12.45
CA ASN A 546 -27.45 -11.92 13.20
C ASN A 546 -27.81 -13.10 12.28
N PHE A 547 -28.32 -12.82 11.09
CA PHE A 547 -28.61 -13.83 10.08
C PHE A 547 -27.41 -14.72 9.75
N CYS A 548 -26.23 -14.12 9.59
CA CYS A 548 -24.99 -14.84 9.30
C CYS A 548 -24.49 -15.69 10.49
N LEU A 549 -24.86 -15.36 11.72
CA LEU A 549 -24.45 -16.11 12.92
C LEU A 549 -25.36 -17.32 13.20
N ASP A 550 -26.62 -17.26 12.75
CA ASP A 550 -27.64 -18.25 13.10
C ASP A 550 -27.73 -19.42 12.11
N LYS A 551 -27.33 -19.23 10.84
CA LYS A 551 -27.45 -20.24 9.77
C LYS A 551 -26.09 -20.72 9.25
N LYS A 552 -26.07 -21.95 8.72
CA LYS A 552 -24.91 -22.54 8.02
C LYS A 552 -25.22 -22.64 6.53
N PHE A 553 -24.22 -22.37 5.69
CA PHE A 553 -24.37 -22.34 4.23
C PHE A 553 -23.33 -23.25 3.57
N LYS A 554 -23.72 -23.90 2.47
CA LYS A 554 -22.90 -24.91 1.77
C LYS A 554 -21.87 -24.28 0.82
N ASP A 555 -22.26 -23.20 0.15
CA ASP A 555 -21.46 -22.46 -0.82
C ASP A 555 -21.81 -20.97 -0.81
N LEU A 556 -20.97 -20.17 -1.47
CA LEU A 556 -21.08 -18.71 -1.50
C LEU A 556 -22.33 -18.23 -2.24
N VAL A 557 -22.85 -19.02 -3.18
CA VAL A 557 -24.01 -18.68 -4.02
C VAL A 557 -25.30 -18.83 -3.21
N ASN A 558 -25.50 -19.98 -2.54
CA ASN A 558 -26.63 -20.19 -1.64
C ASN A 558 -26.65 -19.17 -0.50
N PHE A 559 -25.47 -18.82 0.01
CA PHE A 559 -25.34 -17.79 1.03
C PHE A 559 -25.74 -16.40 0.51
N ALA A 560 -25.29 -16.04 -0.70
CA ALA A 560 -25.64 -14.78 -1.33
C ALA A 560 -27.16 -14.67 -1.62
N ASP A 561 -27.79 -15.75 -2.07
CA ASP A 561 -29.23 -15.80 -2.32
C ASP A 561 -30.03 -15.62 -1.04
N GLU A 562 -29.65 -16.29 0.04
CA GLU A 562 -30.29 -16.15 1.34
C GLU A 562 -30.13 -14.73 1.93
N VAL A 563 -28.95 -14.11 1.75
CA VAL A 563 -28.71 -12.70 2.10
C VAL A 563 -29.58 -11.75 1.27
N SER A 564 -29.82 -12.08 0.01
CA SER A 564 -30.67 -11.29 -0.88
C SER A 564 -32.12 -11.20 -0.37
N LEU A 565 -32.65 -12.30 0.18
CA LEU A 565 -34.00 -12.34 0.76
C LEU A 565 -34.09 -11.48 2.01
N VAL A 566 -33.04 -11.45 2.83
CA VAL A 566 -32.96 -10.56 4.00
C VAL A 566 -32.95 -9.10 3.57
N LEU A 567 -32.22 -8.75 2.50
CA LEU A 567 -32.17 -7.38 1.98
C LEU A 567 -33.52 -6.93 1.40
N LEU A 568 -34.25 -7.82 0.72
CA LEU A 568 -35.60 -7.55 0.20
C LEU A 568 -36.67 -7.39 1.30
N SER A 569 -36.39 -7.82 2.53
CA SER A 569 -37.31 -7.60 3.66
C SER A 569 -37.33 -6.15 4.14
N PHE A 570 -36.35 -5.34 3.75
CA PHE A 570 -36.33 -3.90 3.97
C PHE A 570 -37.04 -3.17 2.82
N ASN A 571 -37.57 -1.97 3.04
CA ASN A 571 -38.24 -1.16 2.03
C ASN A 571 -37.22 -0.57 1.02
N ILE A 572 -36.63 -1.45 0.20
CA ILE A 572 -35.57 -1.14 -0.76
C ILE A 572 -36.03 -1.63 -2.13
N ASP A 573 -36.09 -0.72 -3.10
CA ASP A 573 -36.55 -1.04 -4.44
C ASP A 573 -35.47 -1.81 -5.22
N TRP A 574 -34.20 -1.41 -5.08
CA TRP A 574 -33.09 -2.06 -5.77
C TRP A 574 -31.83 -2.11 -4.92
N PHE A 575 -31.07 -3.20 -5.04
CA PHE A 575 -29.73 -3.29 -4.46
C PHE A 575 -28.73 -4.05 -5.33
N LYS A 576 -27.45 -3.73 -5.13
CA LYS A 576 -26.30 -4.51 -5.59
C LYS A 576 -25.46 -4.92 -4.39
N CYS A 577 -25.22 -6.22 -4.25
CA CYS A 577 -24.43 -6.80 -3.19
C CYS A 577 -23.21 -7.52 -3.77
N LYS A 578 -22.05 -7.29 -3.15
CA LYS A 578 -20.83 -8.08 -3.37
C LYS A 578 -20.44 -8.73 -2.05
N VAL A 579 -20.60 -10.05 -1.98
CA VAL A 579 -20.21 -10.88 -0.85
C VAL A 579 -18.82 -11.42 -1.12
N SER A 580 -17.87 -11.15 -0.24
CA SER A 580 -16.47 -11.56 -0.42
C SER A 580 -16.02 -12.44 0.74
N LEU A 581 -15.45 -13.59 0.40
CA LEU A 581 -14.73 -14.47 1.30
C LEU A 581 -13.23 -14.21 1.13
N PRO A 582 -12.61 -13.44 2.04
CA PRO A 582 -11.16 -13.24 2.01
C PRO A 582 -10.44 -14.57 2.20
N LYS A 583 -9.38 -14.82 1.41
CA LYS A 583 -8.51 -16.00 1.49
C LYS A 583 -9.24 -17.36 1.39
N CYS A 584 -10.37 -17.43 0.69
CA CYS A 584 -11.10 -18.70 0.51
C CYS A 584 -10.30 -19.72 -0.34
N LEU A 585 -9.47 -19.25 -1.27
CA LEU A 585 -8.65 -20.04 -2.18
C LEU A 585 -7.17 -19.88 -1.82
N LEU A 586 -6.39 -20.97 -1.91
CA LEU A 586 -5.03 -21.10 -1.33
C LEU A 586 -4.04 -20.09 -1.91
N ASN A 587 -4.30 -19.64 -3.14
CA ASN A 587 -3.45 -18.71 -3.89
C ASN A 587 -4.17 -17.40 -4.24
N SER A 588 -5.37 -17.10 -3.71
CA SER A 588 -6.11 -15.87 -4.09
C SER A 588 -6.47 -15.02 -2.89
N ASN A 589 -6.38 -13.69 -3.05
CA ASN A 589 -6.68 -12.73 -2.00
C ASN A 589 -8.15 -12.78 -1.55
N ASN A 590 -9.09 -12.90 -2.50
CA ASN A 590 -10.49 -13.08 -2.18
C ASN A 590 -11.28 -13.74 -3.32
N LEU A 591 -12.31 -14.47 -2.91
CA LEU A 591 -13.39 -14.94 -3.77
C LEU A 591 -14.61 -14.08 -3.49
N SER A 592 -15.16 -13.42 -4.51
CA SER A 592 -16.36 -12.60 -4.38
C SER A 592 -17.46 -13.09 -5.30
N PHE A 593 -18.70 -13.03 -4.81
CA PHE A 593 -19.90 -13.17 -5.61
C PHE A 593 -20.62 -11.83 -5.64
N CYS A 594 -20.87 -11.31 -6.83
CA CYS A 594 -21.60 -10.06 -7.03
C CYS A 594 -22.95 -10.33 -7.70
N PHE A 595 -23.99 -9.73 -7.15
CA PHE A 595 -25.36 -9.86 -7.64
C PHE A 595 -26.13 -8.56 -7.41
N SER A 596 -27.15 -8.34 -8.23
CA SER A 596 -28.12 -7.25 -8.07
C SER A 596 -29.54 -7.79 -8.18
N ARG A 597 -30.49 -7.22 -7.44
CA ARG A 597 -31.91 -7.56 -7.54
C ARG A 597 -32.78 -6.31 -7.42
N ASN A 598 -33.94 -6.35 -8.08
CA ASN A 598 -35.04 -5.38 -7.97
C ASN A 598 -36.22 -6.05 -7.25
N ARG A 599 -37.09 -5.27 -6.61
CA ARG A 599 -38.25 -5.75 -5.85
C ARG A 599 -39.30 -6.46 -6.72
N ASP A 600 -39.45 -6.02 -7.96
CA ASP A 600 -40.46 -6.53 -8.91
C ASP A 600 -39.96 -7.64 -9.84
N ASP A 601 -38.65 -7.91 -9.83
CA ASP A 601 -38.03 -8.79 -10.83
C ASP A 601 -37.65 -10.15 -10.26
N SER A 602 -38.42 -11.18 -10.62
CA SER A 602 -38.05 -12.58 -10.38
C SER A 602 -37.04 -13.03 -11.43
N LEU A 603 -35.74 -12.88 -11.12
CA LEU A 603 -34.59 -13.30 -11.91
C LEU A 603 -34.38 -12.55 -13.26
N THR A 604 -33.75 -11.37 -13.21
CA THR A 604 -32.88 -10.92 -14.31
C THR A 604 -31.47 -10.61 -13.80
N ASN A 605 -30.51 -11.32 -14.39
CA ASN A 605 -29.29 -11.81 -13.75
C ASN A 605 -28.04 -11.13 -14.32
N VAL A 606 -27.37 -10.29 -13.52
CA VAL A 606 -25.92 -10.08 -13.66
C VAL A 606 -25.25 -10.64 -12.42
N HIS A 607 -24.98 -11.94 -12.45
CA HIS A 607 -24.17 -12.63 -11.46
C HIS A 607 -22.76 -12.81 -12.02
N TYR A 608 -21.76 -12.35 -11.27
CA TYR A 608 -20.39 -12.76 -11.57
C TYR A 608 -19.65 -13.20 -10.33
N ILE A 609 -18.85 -14.24 -10.51
CA ILE A 609 -17.84 -14.69 -9.56
C ILE A 609 -16.54 -13.99 -9.93
N SER A 610 -15.89 -13.40 -8.94
CA SER A 610 -14.60 -12.73 -9.08
C SER A 610 -13.58 -13.44 -8.18
N ILE A 611 -12.52 -13.95 -8.78
CA ILE A 611 -11.33 -14.46 -8.10
C ILE A 611 -10.26 -13.41 -8.30
N ASN A 612 -9.81 -12.77 -7.22
CA ASN A 612 -8.86 -11.66 -7.32
C ASN A 612 -7.48 -12.06 -6.75
N GLU A 613 -6.43 -11.61 -7.43
CA GLU A 613 -5.01 -11.84 -7.16
C GLU A 613 -4.68 -13.31 -6.91
N LEU A 614 -5.00 -14.17 -7.87
CA LEU A 614 -4.57 -15.56 -7.90
C LEU A 614 -3.07 -15.64 -8.25
N ASP A 615 -2.23 -15.86 -7.23
CA ASP A 615 -0.79 -16.01 -7.34
C ASP A 615 -0.41 -17.34 -8.01
N LEU A 616 0.27 -17.25 -9.15
CA LEU A 616 0.79 -18.36 -9.95
C LEU A 616 2.26 -18.16 -10.28
N ARG A 617 2.89 -19.19 -10.84
CA ARG A 617 4.23 -19.10 -11.42
C ARG A 617 4.26 -19.71 -12.80
N ALA A 618 4.89 -19.03 -13.75
CA ALA A 618 5.12 -19.62 -15.07
C ALA A 618 6.51 -19.24 -15.59
N ILE A 619 7.02 -20.04 -16.53
CA ILE A 619 8.24 -19.71 -17.27
C ILE A 619 7.82 -18.75 -18.39
N ILE A 620 8.08 -17.45 -18.19
CA ILE A 620 7.60 -16.40 -19.08
C ILE A 620 8.61 -15.27 -19.34
N GLY A 621 8.97 -15.02 -20.60
CA GLY A 621 9.82 -13.88 -20.91
C GLY A 621 10.45 -13.82 -22.31
N LEU A 622 10.73 -12.58 -22.73
CA LEU A 622 11.37 -12.26 -24.01
C LEU A 622 12.87 -12.56 -24.00
N ASN A 623 13.52 -12.38 -22.85
CA ASN A 623 14.94 -12.63 -22.68
C ASN A 623 15.25 -14.11 -22.44
N SER A 624 16.44 -14.54 -22.87
CA SER A 624 16.89 -15.94 -22.74
C SER A 624 16.97 -16.41 -21.30
N PHE A 625 17.36 -15.53 -20.37
CA PHE A 625 17.50 -15.86 -18.94
C PHE A 625 16.14 -16.03 -18.24
N GLU A 626 15.13 -15.25 -18.63
CA GLU A 626 13.75 -15.35 -18.13
C GLU A 626 13.09 -16.70 -18.47
N ARG A 627 13.58 -17.41 -19.50
CA ARG A 627 13.07 -18.71 -19.94
C ARG A 627 13.62 -19.92 -19.19
N ILE A 628 14.45 -19.69 -18.17
CA ILE A 628 15.12 -20.75 -17.41
C ILE A 628 14.47 -20.94 -16.03
N GLN A 629 13.84 -19.89 -15.47
CA GLN A 629 13.29 -19.87 -14.12
C GLN A 629 11.79 -19.54 -14.12
N LEU A 630 11.04 -20.16 -13.20
CA LEU A 630 9.66 -19.80 -12.87
C LEU A 630 9.60 -18.39 -12.29
N GLN A 631 8.75 -17.55 -12.86
CA GLN A 631 8.53 -16.16 -12.45
C GLN A 631 7.13 -15.99 -11.85
N PRO A 632 6.94 -15.08 -10.87
CA PRO A 632 5.65 -14.82 -10.26
C PRO A 632 4.69 -14.17 -11.24
N ILE A 633 3.41 -14.53 -11.15
CA ILE A 633 2.32 -14.03 -11.98
C ILE A 633 1.07 -13.92 -11.09
N LYS A 634 0.25 -12.90 -11.30
CA LYS A 634 -1.04 -12.74 -10.62
C LYS A 634 -2.17 -12.79 -11.64
N LEU A 635 -3.26 -13.49 -11.32
CA LEU A 635 -4.45 -13.57 -12.16
C LEU A 635 -5.69 -13.02 -11.45
N ASP A 636 -6.46 -12.16 -12.11
CA ASP A 636 -7.84 -11.87 -11.73
C ASP A 636 -8.78 -12.52 -12.73
N ILE A 637 -9.72 -13.34 -12.26
CA ILE A 637 -10.67 -14.04 -13.12
C ILE A 637 -12.09 -13.60 -12.73
N LYS A 638 -12.85 -13.07 -13.68
CA LYS A 638 -14.29 -12.78 -13.53
C LYS A 638 -15.10 -13.63 -14.50
N ILE A 639 -16.14 -14.28 -13.97
CA ILE A 639 -16.96 -15.22 -14.73
C ILE A 639 -18.41 -14.82 -14.55
N PHE A 640 -19.10 -14.60 -15.66
CA PHE A 640 -20.46 -14.11 -15.69
C PHE A 640 -21.43 -15.24 -16.05
N GLY A 641 -22.64 -15.21 -15.48
CA GLY A 641 -23.82 -15.89 -16.04
C GLY A 641 -24.21 -17.26 -15.47
N ASP A 642 -23.38 -17.97 -14.70
CA ASP A 642 -23.76 -19.30 -14.17
C ASP A 642 -23.56 -19.41 -12.65
N SER A 643 -24.67 -19.63 -11.93
CA SER A 643 -24.72 -19.81 -10.48
C SER A 643 -24.22 -21.18 -10.02
N ASN A 644 -24.13 -22.16 -10.92
CA ASN A 644 -23.68 -23.53 -10.61
C ASN A 644 -22.19 -23.79 -10.96
N LEU A 645 -21.40 -22.74 -11.16
CA LEU A 645 -20.01 -22.84 -11.58
C LEU A 645 -19.11 -23.50 -10.52
N ASN A 646 -18.43 -24.60 -10.87
CA ASN A 646 -17.41 -25.23 -10.02
C ASN A 646 -16.06 -24.47 -10.12
N TYR A 647 -16.03 -23.26 -9.55
CA TYR A 647 -14.86 -22.39 -9.57
C TYR A 647 -13.59 -23.02 -8.95
N LYS A 648 -13.74 -23.99 -8.03
CA LYS A 648 -12.59 -24.68 -7.39
C LYS A 648 -11.83 -25.53 -8.38
N GLN A 649 -12.55 -26.36 -9.14
CA GLN A 649 -11.96 -27.25 -10.14
C GLN A 649 -11.31 -26.44 -11.28
N MET A 650 -11.96 -25.35 -11.69
CA MET A 650 -11.39 -24.44 -12.69
C MET A 650 -10.06 -23.82 -12.21
N VAL A 651 -10.02 -23.28 -10.99
CA VAL A 651 -8.79 -22.68 -10.44
C VAL A 651 -7.66 -23.71 -10.33
N GLU A 652 -7.96 -24.92 -9.85
CA GLU A 652 -6.97 -26.00 -9.76
C GLU A 652 -6.40 -26.37 -11.14
N ARG A 653 -7.26 -26.43 -12.16
CA ARG A 653 -6.82 -26.67 -13.53
C ARG A 653 -5.98 -25.53 -14.09
N CYS A 654 -6.39 -24.27 -13.89
CA CYS A 654 -5.60 -23.10 -14.29
C CYS A 654 -4.20 -23.12 -13.64
N VAL A 655 -4.10 -23.44 -12.34
CA VAL A 655 -2.81 -23.54 -11.64
C VAL A 655 -1.92 -24.61 -12.29
N ASN A 656 -2.44 -25.84 -12.43
CA ASN A 656 -1.67 -26.97 -12.93
C ASN A 656 -1.19 -26.79 -14.37
N GLU A 657 -2.06 -26.27 -15.24
CA GLU A 657 -1.72 -26.12 -16.66
C GLU A 657 -0.77 -24.94 -16.91
N VAL A 658 -0.93 -23.82 -16.20
CA VAL A 658 -0.05 -22.65 -16.33
C VAL A 658 1.38 -22.97 -15.83
N GLU A 659 1.51 -23.72 -14.74
CA GLU A 659 2.84 -24.11 -14.22
C GLU A 659 3.56 -25.11 -15.13
N SER A 660 2.82 -25.89 -15.92
CA SER A 660 3.38 -26.90 -16.83
C SER A 660 3.85 -26.33 -18.18
N THR A 661 3.48 -25.09 -18.51
CA THR A 661 3.65 -24.50 -19.83
C THR A 661 4.69 -23.39 -19.84
N LYS A 662 5.26 -23.11 -21.03
CA LYS A 662 6.25 -22.05 -21.23
C LYS A 662 5.73 -21.06 -22.25
N PHE A 663 5.72 -19.78 -21.91
CA PHE A 663 5.27 -18.71 -22.79
C PHE A 663 6.37 -17.68 -22.99
N LYS A 664 6.35 -16.97 -24.13
CA LYS A 664 7.27 -15.86 -24.36
C LYS A 664 6.68 -14.54 -23.88
N THR A 665 5.37 -14.38 -24.04
CA THR A 665 4.66 -13.11 -23.83
C THR A 665 3.47 -13.30 -22.89
N VAL A 666 3.10 -12.21 -22.21
CA VAL A 666 2.06 -12.17 -21.17
C VAL A 666 0.67 -12.32 -21.79
N GLU A 667 0.51 -11.82 -23.01
CA GLU A 667 -0.66 -11.91 -23.87
C GLU A 667 -1.00 -13.37 -24.16
N ARG A 668 0.00 -14.18 -24.57
CA ARG A 668 -0.27 -15.58 -24.94
C ARG A 668 -0.65 -16.42 -23.73
N LEU A 669 -0.01 -16.19 -22.58
CA LEU A 669 -0.38 -16.85 -21.34
C LEU A 669 -1.78 -16.43 -20.87
N CYS A 670 -2.14 -15.14 -21.01
CA CYS A 670 -3.48 -14.65 -20.68
C CYS A 670 -4.54 -15.28 -21.59
N CYS A 671 -4.29 -15.41 -22.90
CA CYS A 671 -5.17 -16.14 -23.82
C CYS A 671 -5.34 -17.61 -23.42
N PHE A 672 -4.26 -18.27 -23.00
CA PHE A 672 -4.30 -19.67 -22.58
C PHE A 672 -5.19 -19.87 -21.34
N VAL A 673 -5.07 -18.99 -20.34
CA VAL A 673 -5.96 -19.01 -19.17
C VAL A 673 -7.40 -18.70 -19.56
N MET A 674 -7.61 -17.75 -20.49
CA MET A 674 -8.93 -17.44 -21.03
C MET A 674 -9.58 -18.65 -21.70
N ASP A 675 -8.83 -19.44 -22.46
CA ASP A 675 -9.34 -20.65 -23.12
C ASP A 675 -9.79 -21.70 -22.10
N ILE A 676 -9.02 -21.91 -21.02
CA ILE A 676 -9.43 -22.79 -19.91
C ILE A 676 -10.72 -22.29 -19.27
N CYS A 677 -10.81 -20.99 -18.97
CA CYS A 677 -12.00 -20.42 -18.33
C CYS A 677 -13.23 -20.43 -19.23
N LYS A 678 -13.06 -20.31 -20.56
CA LYS A 678 -14.15 -20.39 -21.56
C LYS A 678 -14.84 -21.74 -21.60
N GLU A 679 -14.18 -22.81 -21.18
CA GLU A 679 -14.81 -24.13 -21.04
C GLU A 679 -15.89 -24.14 -19.93
N TYR A 680 -15.82 -23.22 -18.97
CA TYR A 680 -16.73 -23.13 -17.84
C TYR A 680 -17.80 -22.04 -17.99
N SER A 681 -17.54 -20.97 -18.75
CA SER A 681 -18.54 -19.95 -19.08
C SER A 681 -18.21 -19.25 -20.39
N LYS A 682 -19.26 -18.83 -21.12
CA LYS A 682 -19.12 -18.06 -22.37
C LYS A 682 -18.65 -16.62 -22.15
N HIS A 683 -18.88 -16.06 -20.96
CA HIS A 683 -18.58 -14.67 -20.62
C HIS A 683 -17.57 -14.62 -19.47
N VAL A 684 -16.31 -14.42 -19.85
CA VAL A 684 -15.15 -14.45 -18.95
C VAL A 684 -14.25 -13.24 -19.19
N SER A 685 -13.72 -12.69 -18.11
CA SER A 685 -12.64 -11.72 -18.10
C SER A 685 -11.46 -12.27 -17.30
N VAL A 686 -10.27 -12.26 -17.88
CA VAL A 686 -9.01 -12.69 -17.25
C VAL A 686 -8.03 -11.55 -17.31
N LYS A 687 -7.61 -11.04 -16.14
CA LYS A 687 -6.47 -10.14 -15.99
C LYS A 687 -5.26 -10.95 -15.59
N LEU A 688 -4.12 -10.71 -16.20
CA LEU A 688 -2.86 -11.33 -15.83
C LEU A 688 -1.82 -10.26 -15.62
N LEU A 689 -1.14 -10.25 -14.47
CA LEU A 689 -0.06 -9.33 -14.12
C LEU A 689 1.24 -10.10 -13.86
N LYS A 690 2.35 -9.64 -14.43
CA LYS A 690 3.72 -10.09 -14.15
C LYS A 690 4.39 -9.04 -13.26
N PRO A 691 4.51 -9.29 -11.93
CA PRO A 691 5.15 -8.36 -11.01
C PRO A 691 6.62 -8.15 -11.35
N ALA A 692 7.14 -6.95 -11.09
CA ALA A 692 8.54 -6.58 -11.32
C ALA A 692 9.05 -6.74 -12.76
N ALA A 693 8.15 -6.78 -13.75
CA ALA A 693 8.52 -6.71 -15.17
C ALA A 693 9.11 -5.34 -15.54
N VAL A 694 8.72 -4.28 -14.83
CA VAL A 694 9.23 -2.91 -14.93
C VAL A 694 9.63 -2.47 -13.52
N LEU A 695 10.85 -1.95 -13.34
CA LEU A 695 11.44 -1.67 -12.03
C LEU A 695 10.66 -0.62 -11.20
N GLU A 696 9.90 0.24 -11.86
CA GLU A 696 9.16 1.36 -11.27
C GLU A 696 7.65 1.09 -11.15
N ALA A 697 7.17 -0.07 -11.62
CA ALA A 697 5.76 -0.44 -11.59
C ALA A 697 5.51 -1.71 -10.76
N ASP A 698 4.34 -1.78 -10.12
CA ASP A 698 3.91 -2.97 -9.35
C ASP A 698 3.86 -4.25 -10.22
N GLY A 699 3.62 -4.11 -11.53
CA GLY A 699 3.72 -5.18 -12.51
C GLY A 699 3.20 -4.76 -13.89
N ALA A 700 3.60 -5.50 -14.93
CA ALA A 700 3.07 -5.33 -16.29
C ALA A 700 2.06 -6.45 -16.59
N GLY A 701 0.91 -6.14 -17.17
CA GLY A 701 -0.15 -7.12 -17.33
C GLY A 701 -1.08 -6.89 -18.51
N VAL A 702 -1.88 -7.92 -18.81
CA VAL A 702 -2.83 -7.96 -19.93
C VAL A 702 -4.19 -8.39 -19.39
N LEU A 703 -5.24 -7.65 -19.74
CA LEU A 703 -6.62 -8.01 -19.50
C LEU A 703 -7.25 -8.48 -20.81
N ILE A 704 -7.82 -9.68 -20.81
CA ILE A 704 -8.60 -10.20 -21.94
C ILE A 704 -10.04 -10.37 -21.48
N LYS A 705 -10.99 -9.97 -22.31
CA LYS A 705 -12.42 -10.23 -22.13
C LYS A 705 -12.91 -11.00 -23.35
N SER A 706 -13.73 -12.03 -23.12
CA SER A 706 -14.41 -12.75 -24.21
C SER A 706 -15.66 -11.97 -24.62
N ASN A 707 -15.89 -11.84 -25.94
CA ASN A 707 -16.93 -11.00 -26.55
C ASN A 707 -18.24 -10.99 -25.77
N PHE A 708 -18.52 -9.87 -25.11
CA PHE A 708 -19.87 -9.51 -24.73
C PHE A 708 -20.55 -8.99 -26.00
N THR A 709 -21.40 -9.80 -26.62
CA THR A 709 -22.54 -9.24 -27.37
C THR A 709 -23.46 -8.66 -26.31
N ASP A 710 -23.51 -7.34 -26.23
CA ASP A 710 -24.12 -6.59 -25.13
C ASP A 710 -25.65 -6.60 -25.26
N ASP A 711 -26.27 -7.77 -25.01
CA ASP A 711 -27.72 -8.00 -25.13
C ASP A 711 -28.44 -8.12 -23.78
N SER A 712 -27.81 -7.67 -22.68
CA SER A 712 -28.48 -7.67 -21.36
C SER A 712 -28.09 -6.51 -20.45
N LEU A 713 -27.85 -5.33 -21.03
CA LEU A 713 -28.03 -4.08 -20.31
C LEU A 713 -29.34 -3.46 -20.79
N SER A 714 -30.33 -3.56 -19.92
CA SER A 714 -31.56 -2.79 -19.95
C SER A 714 -31.31 -1.39 -20.48
N LYS A 715 -32.11 -1.03 -21.49
CA LYS A 715 -32.39 0.36 -21.91
C LYS A 715 -32.61 1.23 -20.67
N ASP A 716 -31.57 1.92 -20.25
CA ASP A 716 -31.63 3.12 -19.43
C ASP A 716 -30.55 4.03 -19.99
N ASP A 717 -30.96 5.18 -20.52
CA ASP A 717 -30.19 6.18 -21.23
C ASP A 717 -28.82 6.51 -20.59
N LYS A 718 -27.76 5.82 -21.01
CA LYS A 718 -26.38 6.26 -20.78
C LYS A 718 -25.62 6.22 -22.10
N ARG A 719 -25.55 7.39 -22.74
CA ARG A 719 -24.62 7.66 -23.83
C ARG A 719 -23.19 7.34 -23.36
N ASN A 720 -22.36 6.76 -24.23
CA ASN A 720 -20.99 6.41 -23.88
C ASN A 720 -20.15 7.68 -23.72
N THR A 721 -19.37 7.79 -22.65
CA THR A 721 -18.47 8.92 -22.43
C THR A 721 -17.09 8.63 -23.01
N CYS A 722 -16.63 9.45 -23.95
CA CYS A 722 -15.31 9.38 -24.59
C CYS A 722 -14.50 10.64 -24.28
N PHE A 723 -13.18 10.53 -24.20
CA PHE A 723 -12.26 11.67 -24.11
C PHE A 723 -11.46 11.77 -25.40
N VAL A 724 -11.50 12.92 -26.05
CA VAL A 724 -10.78 13.17 -27.30
C VAL A 724 -9.74 14.27 -27.06
N ALA A 725 -8.48 14.02 -27.42
CA ALA A 725 -7.46 15.06 -27.48
C ALA A 725 -7.53 15.78 -28.83
N LEU A 726 -7.41 17.10 -28.79
CA LEU A 726 -7.32 17.95 -29.98
C LEU A 726 -5.94 18.61 -30.03
N GLY A 727 -5.26 18.51 -31.18
CA GLY A 727 -3.97 19.15 -31.41
C GLY A 727 -3.92 19.87 -32.75
N SER A 728 -3.38 21.10 -32.79
CA SER A 728 -3.18 21.86 -34.02
C SER A 728 -1.88 22.66 -33.94
N ASN A 729 -1.00 22.52 -34.94
CA ASN A 729 0.26 23.25 -35.01
C ASN A 729 0.56 23.83 -36.41
N LEU A 730 -0.46 23.92 -37.27
CA LEU A 730 -0.35 24.52 -38.60
C LEU A 730 -1.58 25.41 -38.88
N GLY A 731 -1.34 26.69 -39.19
CA GLY A 731 -2.39 27.70 -39.34
C GLY A 731 -2.82 28.31 -38.00
N ASP A 732 -4.05 28.84 -37.94
CA ASP A 732 -4.64 29.32 -36.69
C ASP A 732 -5.15 28.13 -35.85
N SER A 733 -4.33 27.72 -34.89
CA SER A 733 -4.60 26.60 -34.00
C SER A 733 -5.93 26.75 -33.25
N TYR A 734 -6.30 27.97 -32.84
CA TYR A 734 -7.56 28.21 -32.12
C TYR A 734 -8.77 28.00 -33.02
N SER A 735 -8.73 28.56 -34.23
CA SER A 735 -9.78 28.38 -35.22
C SER A 735 -9.94 26.92 -35.65
N ASN A 736 -8.84 26.19 -35.83
CA ASN A 736 -8.86 24.77 -36.20
C ASN A 736 -9.49 23.89 -35.10
N ILE A 737 -9.11 24.12 -33.84
CA ILE A 737 -9.67 23.39 -32.68
C ILE A 737 -11.17 23.71 -32.53
N ASN A 738 -11.55 24.97 -32.70
CA ASN A 738 -12.96 25.37 -32.64
C ASN A 738 -13.81 24.75 -33.75
N ALA A 739 -13.30 24.73 -34.98
CA ALA A 739 -14.00 24.10 -36.10
C ALA A 739 -14.22 22.60 -35.85
N ALA A 740 -13.22 21.90 -35.29
CA ALA A 740 -13.35 20.50 -34.90
C ALA A 740 -14.41 20.29 -33.80
N LEU A 741 -14.43 21.15 -32.77
CA LEU A 741 -15.47 21.10 -31.72
C LEU A 741 -16.88 21.34 -32.27
N CYS A 742 -17.03 22.27 -33.23
CA CYS A 742 -18.30 22.53 -33.90
C CYS A 742 -18.78 21.32 -34.72
N LEU A 743 -17.89 20.68 -35.49
CA LEU A 743 -18.22 19.48 -36.28
C LEU A 743 -18.53 18.26 -35.40
N MET A 744 -17.97 18.18 -34.19
CA MET A 744 -18.30 17.17 -33.18
C MET A 744 -19.55 17.51 -32.35
N GLU A 745 -20.16 18.69 -32.55
CA GLU A 745 -21.28 19.23 -31.76
C GLU A 745 -21.03 19.21 -30.24
N CYS A 746 -19.78 19.39 -29.79
CA CYS A 746 -19.39 19.26 -28.39
C CYS A 746 -18.70 20.51 -27.85
N SER A 747 -18.93 20.81 -26.56
CA SER A 747 -18.32 21.95 -25.85
C SER A 747 -17.29 21.53 -24.81
N LYS A 748 -17.00 20.24 -24.70
CA LYS A 748 -16.09 19.63 -23.71
C LYS A 748 -15.24 18.55 -24.37
N LEU A 749 -14.02 18.35 -23.85
CA LEU A 749 -13.10 17.27 -24.23
C LEU A 749 -13.68 15.87 -23.93
N SER A 750 -14.65 15.79 -23.01
CA SER A 750 -15.49 14.62 -22.80
C SER A 750 -16.72 14.68 -23.70
N ILE A 751 -16.85 13.74 -24.62
CA ILE A 751 -17.96 13.60 -25.57
C ILE A 751 -18.87 12.48 -25.11
N GLU A 752 -20.18 12.71 -25.09
CA GLU A 752 -21.16 11.65 -24.95
C GLU A 752 -21.60 11.20 -26.34
N THR A 753 -21.41 9.93 -26.68
CA THR A 753 -21.66 9.41 -28.03
C THR A 753 -22.29 8.03 -28.01
N ASP A 754 -23.10 7.75 -29.04
CA ASP A 754 -23.69 6.44 -29.28
C ASP A 754 -22.84 5.59 -30.24
N PHE A 755 -21.81 6.18 -30.87
CA PHE A 755 -20.94 5.50 -31.83
C PHE A 755 -20.15 4.37 -31.19
N HIS A 756 -19.91 3.28 -31.91
CA HIS A 756 -18.90 2.31 -31.48
C HIS A 756 -17.48 2.93 -31.63
N PRO A 757 -16.46 2.60 -30.80
CA PRO A 757 -15.14 3.23 -30.85
C PRO A 757 -14.46 3.32 -32.23
N LEU A 758 -14.62 2.29 -33.07
CA LEU A 758 -14.12 2.30 -34.45
C LEU A 758 -14.92 3.25 -35.35
N GLU A 759 -16.23 3.34 -35.15
CA GLU A 759 -17.09 4.31 -35.84
C GLU A 759 -16.73 5.73 -35.42
N LEU A 760 -16.45 5.95 -34.13
CA LEU A 760 -15.97 7.22 -33.62
C LEU A 760 -14.61 7.58 -34.22
N LEU A 761 -13.67 6.64 -34.31
CA LEU A 761 -12.38 6.88 -34.97
C LEU A 761 -12.58 7.31 -36.42
N HIS A 762 -13.43 6.60 -37.17
CA HIS A 762 -13.72 6.97 -38.56
C HIS A 762 -14.42 8.33 -38.67
N PHE A 763 -15.31 8.65 -37.73
CA PHE A 763 -15.96 9.96 -37.66
C PHE A 763 -14.93 11.08 -37.41
N LEU A 764 -14.02 10.91 -36.45
CA LEU A 764 -12.94 11.87 -36.16
C LEU A 764 -11.99 12.02 -37.35
N GLN A 765 -11.60 10.92 -38.00
CA GLN A 765 -10.79 10.95 -39.22
C GLN A 765 -11.51 11.67 -40.38
N GLY A 766 -12.84 11.56 -40.46
CA GLY A 766 -13.67 12.32 -41.40
C GLY A 766 -13.57 13.83 -41.15
N ILE A 767 -13.66 14.25 -39.88
CA ILE A 767 -13.48 15.66 -39.48
C ILE A 767 -12.08 16.16 -39.82
N GLU A 768 -11.04 15.36 -39.56
CA GLU A 768 -9.67 15.71 -39.93
C GLU A 768 -9.52 15.91 -41.46
N GLN A 769 -10.17 15.09 -42.28
CA GLN A 769 -10.15 15.22 -43.73
C GLN A 769 -10.90 16.47 -44.21
N GLU A 770 -12.06 16.76 -43.61
CA GLU A 770 -12.86 17.97 -43.91
C GLU A 770 -12.08 19.26 -43.59
N LEU A 771 -11.35 19.26 -42.47
CA LEU A 771 -10.43 20.33 -42.06
C LEU A 771 -9.07 20.28 -42.79
N LYS A 772 -9.00 19.52 -43.89
CA LYS A 772 -7.85 19.42 -44.80
C LYS A 772 -6.55 19.05 -44.09
N ARG A 773 -6.53 17.94 -43.35
CA ARG A 773 -5.29 17.37 -42.80
C ARG A 773 -4.27 17.12 -43.92
N VAL A 774 -3.21 17.93 -43.95
CA VAL A 774 -2.06 17.71 -44.85
C VAL A 774 -0.99 16.94 -44.07
N LYS A 775 -0.74 15.68 -44.45
CA LYS A 775 0.31 14.85 -43.85
C LYS A 775 1.51 14.79 -44.80
N GLU A 776 2.34 15.83 -44.82
CA GLU A 776 3.52 15.88 -45.71
C GLU A 776 4.66 14.98 -45.20
N ILE A 777 4.82 14.85 -43.89
CA ILE A 777 5.89 14.08 -43.23
C ILE A 777 5.31 13.36 -42.01
N ASP A 778 5.73 12.12 -41.76
CA ASP A 778 5.31 11.37 -40.57
C ASP A 778 5.85 12.04 -39.28
N ASN A 779 4.97 12.27 -38.29
CA ASN A 779 5.20 13.17 -37.15
C ASN A 779 5.45 14.66 -37.49
N GLY A 780 5.10 15.10 -38.70
CA GLY A 780 5.19 16.52 -39.11
C GLY A 780 4.05 17.41 -38.57
N PRO A 781 4.11 18.73 -38.88
CA PRO A 781 3.03 19.68 -38.60
C PRO A 781 1.72 19.28 -39.28
N ARG A 782 0.59 19.55 -38.62
CA ARG A 782 -0.76 19.20 -39.06
C ARG A 782 -1.77 20.27 -38.65
N THR A 783 -2.76 20.49 -39.53
CA THR A 783 -3.84 21.46 -39.29
C THR A 783 -4.71 21.08 -38.10
N ILE A 784 -5.03 19.79 -37.95
CA ILE A 784 -5.76 19.25 -36.79
C ILE A 784 -5.41 17.77 -36.60
N ASP A 785 -5.52 17.30 -35.36
CA ASP A 785 -5.31 15.91 -34.93
C ASP A 785 -6.28 15.59 -33.82
N LEU A 786 -7.08 14.54 -34.00
CA LEU A 786 -8.14 14.14 -33.08
C LEU A 786 -7.89 12.71 -32.61
N ASP A 787 -7.36 12.57 -31.39
CA ASP A 787 -6.98 11.28 -30.81
C ASP A 787 -8.01 10.85 -29.74
N ILE A 788 -8.54 9.62 -29.85
CA ILE A 788 -9.37 9.03 -28.78
C ILE A 788 -8.46 8.62 -27.61
N LEU A 789 -8.55 9.33 -26.49
CA LEU A 789 -7.76 9.06 -25.29
C LEU A 789 -8.34 7.91 -24.46
N PHE A 790 -9.63 8.00 -24.15
CA PHE A 790 -10.37 7.04 -23.33
C PHE A 790 -11.80 6.91 -23.86
N TYR A 791 -12.41 5.75 -23.66
CA TYR A 791 -13.78 5.47 -24.08
C TYR A 791 -14.47 4.65 -22.99
N ASN A 792 -15.25 5.27 -22.10
CA ASN A 792 -15.70 4.66 -20.84
C ASN A 792 -14.53 3.99 -20.08
N ASP A 793 -14.77 2.77 -19.57
CA ASP A 793 -13.75 1.86 -19.03
C ASP A 793 -13.24 0.85 -20.10
N LEU A 794 -13.36 1.19 -21.40
CA LEU A 794 -13.01 0.31 -22.51
C LEU A 794 -11.49 0.29 -22.73
N GLU A 795 -10.93 -0.91 -22.66
CA GLU A 795 -9.60 -1.22 -23.18
C GLU A 795 -9.79 -1.91 -24.54
N LEU A 796 -9.37 -1.27 -25.62
CA LEU A 796 -9.51 -1.73 -26.99
C LEU A 796 -8.14 -1.68 -27.66
N ILE A 797 -7.64 -2.81 -28.16
CA ILE A 797 -6.40 -2.86 -28.96
C ILE A 797 -6.73 -3.58 -30.27
N THR A 798 -6.77 -2.81 -31.35
CA THR A 798 -6.95 -3.30 -32.72
C THR A 798 -5.78 -2.78 -33.57
N PRO A 799 -5.53 -3.34 -34.77
CA PRO A 799 -4.53 -2.80 -35.68
C PRO A 799 -4.73 -1.31 -36.02
N GLU A 800 -5.96 -0.81 -35.95
CA GLU A 800 -6.36 0.54 -36.34
C GLU A 800 -6.52 1.51 -35.15
N LEU A 801 -6.88 0.99 -33.97
CA LEU A 801 -7.24 1.80 -32.80
C LEU A 801 -6.77 1.15 -31.50
N THR A 802 -6.09 1.93 -30.65
CA THR A 802 -5.68 1.54 -29.30
C THR A 802 -6.26 2.53 -28.28
N ILE A 803 -7.07 2.04 -27.33
CA ILE A 803 -7.71 2.77 -26.24
C ILE A 803 -7.42 2.03 -24.93
N PRO A 804 -6.96 2.70 -23.85
CA PRO A 804 -6.53 4.08 -23.82
C PRO A 804 -5.38 4.37 -24.79
N HIS A 805 -5.28 5.60 -25.27
CA HIS A 805 -4.22 5.97 -26.23
C HIS A 805 -2.83 5.67 -25.64
N PRO A 806 -1.95 4.92 -26.34
CA PRO A 806 -0.75 4.33 -25.73
C PRO A 806 0.30 5.36 -25.29
N ARG A 807 0.27 6.57 -25.88
CA ARG A 807 1.24 7.64 -25.59
C ARG A 807 0.74 8.70 -24.61
N ILE A 808 -0.36 8.44 -23.90
CA ILE A 808 -0.84 9.33 -22.83
C ILE A 808 0.27 9.65 -21.81
N PRO A 809 0.98 8.67 -21.21
CA PRO A 809 1.99 8.96 -20.17
C PRO A 809 3.23 9.72 -20.70
N GLU A 810 3.44 9.74 -22.01
CA GLU A 810 4.60 10.39 -22.65
C GLU A 810 4.33 11.84 -23.08
N ARG A 811 3.06 12.27 -23.08
CA ARG A 811 2.62 13.55 -23.67
C ARG A 811 2.06 14.46 -22.59
N GLU A 812 2.88 15.39 -22.11
CA GLU A 812 2.46 16.39 -21.11
C GLU A 812 1.24 17.21 -21.57
N PHE A 813 1.21 17.61 -22.84
CA PHE A 813 0.07 18.32 -23.44
C PHE A 813 -1.22 17.48 -23.57
N VAL A 814 -1.17 16.17 -23.29
CA VAL A 814 -2.35 15.30 -23.15
C VAL A 814 -2.68 15.11 -21.67
N LEU A 815 -1.67 14.88 -20.82
CA LEU A 815 -1.85 14.65 -19.38
C LEU A 815 -2.34 15.88 -18.64
N ALA A 816 -1.79 17.07 -18.92
CA ALA A 816 -2.17 18.30 -18.24
C ALA A 816 -3.68 18.63 -18.40
N PRO A 817 -4.24 18.75 -19.62
CA PRO A 817 -5.68 19.00 -19.78
C PRO A 817 -6.54 17.81 -19.31
N PHE A 818 -6.02 16.58 -19.36
CA PHE A 818 -6.73 15.41 -18.84
C PHE A 818 -6.78 15.39 -17.30
N CYS A 819 -5.72 15.81 -16.62
CA CYS A 819 -5.67 16.02 -15.18
C CYS A 819 -6.60 17.16 -14.74
N ASP A 820 -6.72 18.24 -15.52
CA ASP A 820 -7.70 19.32 -15.26
C ASP A 820 -9.15 18.83 -15.28
N ILE A 821 -9.40 17.74 -16.02
CA ILE A 821 -10.70 17.08 -16.10
C ILE A 821 -10.87 16.02 -14.99
N LEU A 822 -9.80 15.27 -14.65
CA LEU A 822 -9.86 14.14 -13.70
C LEU A 822 -9.59 14.47 -12.23
N GLN A 823 -8.74 15.47 -11.93
CA GLN A 823 -8.21 15.70 -10.59
C GLN A 823 -8.71 16.98 -9.90
N ASN A 824 -8.83 16.79 -8.59
CA ASN A 824 -8.89 17.82 -7.57
C ASN A 824 -7.46 18.29 -7.33
N SER A 825 -7.23 19.58 -7.57
CA SER A 825 -6.01 20.35 -7.29
C SER A 825 -5.10 19.80 -6.19
N GLN A 826 -3.82 19.58 -6.47
CA GLN A 826 -2.69 19.83 -5.55
C GLN A 826 -1.38 19.92 -6.33
N ASN A 827 -1.12 21.04 -7.01
CA ASN A 827 0.24 21.59 -7.20
C ASN A 827 0.08 23.01 -7.73
N TYR A 828 0.12 23.97 -6.80
CA TYR A 828 0.35 25.38 -7.14
C TYR A 828 1.86 25.56 -7.27
N ASP A 829 2.33 25.89 -8.46
CA ASP A 829 3.71 26.27 -8.69
C ASP A 829 3.87 27.77 -8.37
N PRO A 830 4.72 28.17 -7.41
CA PRO A 830 4.97 29.59 -7.10
C PRO A 830 5.51 30.40 -8.29
N GLU A 831 6.03 29.74 -9.35
CA GLU A 831 6.55 30.41 -10.54
C GLU A 831 5.46 31.12 -11.39
N ASP A 832 4.17 30.76 -11.25
CA ASP A 832 3.05 31.42 -11.95
C ASP A 832 2.79 32.86 -11.47
N ALA A 833 3.40 33.28 -10.35
CA ALA A 833 3.33 34.67 -9.90
C ALA A 833 4.04 35.65 -10.86
N ALA A 834 4.80 35.15 -11.84
CA ALA A 834 5.56 35.97 -12.78
C ALA A 834 4.72 36.69 -13.87
N ASN A 835 3.46 36.30 -14.09
CA ASN A 835 2.62 36.81 -15.20
C ASN A 835 1.23 37.31 -14.72
N CYS A 836 1.21 38.36 -13.89
CA CYS A 836 -0.04 39.05 -13.55
C CYS A 836 -0.47 39.99 -14.70
N VAL A 837 -1.73 39.87 -15.13
CA VAL A 837 -2.37 40.68 -16.18
C VAL A 837 -2.97 41.95 -15.57
N ILE A 838 -2.70 43.11 -16.17
CA ILE A 838 -3.23 44.40 -15.73
C ILE A 838 -4.47 44.77 -16.55
N MET A 839 -5.61 44.90 -15.86
CA MET A 839 -6.86 45.35 -16.45
C MET A 839 -7.12 46.81 -16.07
N GLY A 840 -7.03 47.72 -17.05
CA GLY A 840 -7.30 49.16 -16.91
C GLY A 840 -8.79 49.47 -16.92
N VAL A 841 -9.27 50.28 -15.97
CA VAL A 841 -10.69 50.65 -15.85
C VAL A 841 -11.00 51.89 -16.68
N LEU A 842 -11.94 51.77 -17.63
CA LEU A 842 -12.48 52.89 -18.42
C LEU A 842 -13.98 53.06 -18.17
N ASN A 843 -14.35 53.97 -17.27
CA ASN A 843 -15.75 54.27 -16.99
C ASN A 843 -16.29 55.31 -17.97
N VAL A 844 -17.26 54.95 -18.80
CA VAL A 844 -17.96 55.85 -19.74
C VAL A 844 -19.30 56.26 -19.13
N THR A 845 -19.24 56.93 -17.98
CA THR A 845 -20.42 57.39 -17.22
C THR A 845 -20.29 58.88 -16.88
N PRO A 846 -21.39 59.64 -16.88
CA PRO A 846 -21.35 61.03 -16.42
C PRO A 846 -21.03 61.16 -14.92
N ASP A 847 -21.29 60.11 -14.13
CA ASP A 847 -21.20 60.12 -12.65
C ASP A 847 -19.98 59.33 -12.09
N SER A 848 -18.82 59.31 -12.75
CA SER A 848 -17.65 58.56 -12.26
C SER A 848 -16.93 59.28 -11.08
N PHE A 849 -17.24 58.89 -9.83
CA PHE A 849 -16.56 59.23 -8.55
C PHE A 849 -15.03 59.13 -8.56
N SER A 850 -14.42 58.32 -9.43
CA SER A 850 -12.96 58.17 -9.55
C SER A 850 -12.36 59.04 -10.65
N ASP A 851 -13.08 59.23 -11.77
CA ASP A 851 -12.55 59.80 -13.01
C ASP A 851 -13.28 61.09 -13.43
N GLY A 852 -14.10 61.67 -12.55
CA GLY A 852 -14.69 63.01 -12.73
C GLY A 852 -15.71 63.19 -13.87
N GLY A 853 -15.98 62.16 -14.68
CA GLY A 853 -16.74 62.29 -15.93
C GLY A 853 -15.86 62.74 -17.12
N ASP A 854 -14.53 62.72 -16.95
CA ASP A 854 -13.55 63.30 -17.88
C ASP A 854 -13.51 62.60 -19.26
N TYR A 855 -14.04 61.37 -19.36
CA TYR A 855 -14.01 60.53 -20.57
C TYR A 855 -15.40 60.24 -21.16
N PHE A 856 -16.35 61.16 -21.00
CA PHE A 856 -17.71 60.98 -21.52
C PHE A 856 -17.80 61.12 -23.06
N SER A 857 -16.88 61.84 -23.70
CA SER A 857 -16.78 61.85 -25.16
C SER A 857 -16.03 60.62 -25.67
N VAL A 858 -16.43 60.16 -26.86
CA VAL A 858 -15.82 58.98 -27.49
C VAL A 858 -14.34 59.21 -27.74
N GLU A 859 -13.95 60.42 -28.15
CA GLU A 859 -12.57 60.79 -28.44
C GLU A 859 -11.69 60.72 -27.18
N ALA A 860 -12.17 61.26 -26.05
CA ALA A 860 -11.44 61.25 -24.79
C ALA A 860 -11.32 59.83 -24.22
N ALA A 861 -12.37 59.01 -24.36
CA ALA A 861 -12.34 57.61 -23.95
C ALA A 861 -11.32 56.78 -24.76
N VAL A 862 -11.23 57.02 -26.07
CA VAL A 862 -10.26 56.37 -26.95
C VAL A 862 -8.84 56.79 -26.61
N GLU A 863 -8.59 58.09 -26.43
CA GLU A 863 -7.27 58.62 -26.07
C GLU A 863 -6.79 58.01 -24.74
N HIS A 864 -7.66 57.95 -23.74
CA HIS A 864 -7.32 57.37 -22.45
C HIS A 864 -7.11 55.84 -22.50
N ALA A 865 -7.87 55.12 -23.33
CA ALA A 865 -7.65 53.69 -23.56
C ALA A 865 -6.25 53.42 -24.13
N LEU A 866 -5.84 54.22 -25.12
CA LEU A 866 -4.50 54.13 -25.72
C LEU A 866 -3.41 54.49 -24.70
N GLU A 867 -3.64 55.54 -23.90
CA GLU A 867 -2.73 55.93 -22.82
C GLU A 867 -2.53 54.79 -21.80
N MET A 868 -3.61 54.12 -21.38
CA MET A 868 -3.52 52.98 -20.46
C MET A 868 -2.73 51.82 -21.07
N VAL A 869 -2.92 51.52 -22.36
CA VAL A 869 -2.13 50.48 -23.05
C VAL A 869 -0.65 50.86 -23.09
N GLU A 870 -0.30 52.12 -23.37
CA GLU A 870 1.09 52.60 -23.31
C GLU A 870 1.69 52.51 -21.89
N GLN A 871 0.87 52.72 -20.86
CA GLN A 871 1.26 52.55 -19.46
C GLN A 871 1.43 51.07 -19.05
N GLY A 872 1.00 50.13 -19.89
CA GLY A 872 1.14 48.69 -19.71
C GLY A 872 -0.12 47.98 -19.25
N ALA A 873 -1.31 48.49 -19.57
CA ALA A 873 -2.54 47.72 -19.44
C ALA A 873 -2.59 46.64 -20.53
N ASP A 874 -2.89 45.42 -20.11
CA ASP A 874 -3.05 44.27 -21.00
C ASP A 874 -4.51 44.12 -21.47
N ILE A 875 -5.47 44.62 -20.68
CA ILE A 875 -6.92 44.60 -20.99
C ILE A 875 -7.52 45.96 -20.63
N ILE A 876 -8.42 46.48 -21.46
CA ILE A 876 -9.23 47.67 -21.14
C ILE A 876 -10.66 47.24 -20.81
N ASP A 877 -11.13 47.54 -19.60
CA ASP A 877 -12.46 47.19 -19.12
C ASP A 877 -13.39 48.41 -19.16
N ILE A 878 -14.37 48.37 -20.07
CA ILE A 878 -15.23 49.49 -20.40
C ILE A 878 -16.57 49.32 -19.68
N GLY A 879 -16.94 50.30 -18.85
CA GLY A 879 -18.20 50.27 -18.08
C GLY A 879 -19.12 51.46 -18.39
N GLY A 880 -20.36 51.18 -18.79
CA GLY A 880 -21.40 52.20 -19.04
C GLY A 880 -22.39 52.40 -17.89
N CYS A 881 -22.32 51.53 -16.87
CA CYS A 881 -23.18 51.54 -15.69
C CYS A 881 -22.34 51.64 -14.41
N SER A 882 -22.72 52.54 -13.50
CA SER A 882 -22.06 52.65 -12.19
C SER A 882 -22.50 51.51 -11.29
N THR A 883 -21.54 50.71 -10.83
CA THR A 883 -21.76 49.60 -9.87
C THR A 883 -21.56 50.02 -8.41
N ARG A 884 -21.48 51.34 -8.15
CA ARG A 884 -21.27 51.88 -6.80
C ARG A 884 -22.50 51.69 -5.92
N PRO A 885 -22.32 51.56 -4.59
CA PRO A 885 -23.45 51.52 -3.67
C PRO A 885 -24.37 52.73 -3.87
N PHE A 886 -25.66 52.48 -3.96
CA PHE A 886 -26.74 53.45 -4.14
C PHE A 886 -26.77 54.19 -5.50
N ALA A 887 -25.98 53.78 -6.48
CA ALA A 887 -26.03 54.36 -7.82
C ALA A 887 -27.34 54.00 -8.55
N ASP A 888 -27.90 54.95 -9.31
CA ASP A 888 -29.00 54.70 -10.22
C ASP A 888 -28.50 54.04 -11.50
N GLU A 889 -29.26 53.05 -11.95
CA GLU A 889 -28.91 52.27 -13.14
C GLU A 889 -29.56 52.91 -14.37
N PRO A 890 -28.79 53.23 -15.43
CA PRO A 890 -29.34 53.81 -16.65
C PRO A 890 -30.30 52.83 -17.35
N ALA A 891 -31.14 53.34 -18.24
CA ALA A 891 -31.87 52.49 -19.19
C ALA A 891 -30.89 51.73 -20.10
N ILE A 892 -31.32 50.59 -20.66
CA ILE A 892 -30.47 49.73 -21.50
C ILE A 892 -29.93 50.52 -22.70
N GLU A 893 -30.79 51.33 -23.32
CA GLU A 893 -30.49 52.16 -24.48
C GLU A 893 -29.39 53.20 -24.18
N GLU A 894 -29.37 53.72 -22.95
CA GLU A 894 -28.37 54.68 -22.51
C GLU A 894 -27.02 54.01 -22.20
N GLU A 895 -27.04 52.79 -21.64
CA GLU A 895 -25.81 51.99 -21.46
C GLU A 895 -25.19 51.63 -22.81
N LEU A 896 -26.01 51.18 -23.78
CA LEU A 896 -25.59 50.90 -25.16
C LEU A 896 -24.99 52.14 -25.83
N ARG A 897 -25.64 53.31 -25.71
CA ARG A 897 -25.17 54.57 -26.28
C ARG A 897 -23.80 55.00 -25.75
N ARG A 898 -23.49 54.64 -24.50
CA ARG A 898 -22.20 54.95 -23.86
C ARG A 898 -21.09 54.03 -24.34
N VAL A 899 -21.31 52.72 -24.34
CA VAL A 899 -20.21 51.75 -24.53
C VAL A 899 -19.94 51.39 -25.98
N ILE A 900 -20.98 51.25 -26.82
CA ILE A 900 -20.83 50.73 -28.19
C ILE A 900 -19.98 51.65 -29.07
N PRO A 901 -20.21 52.98 -29.12
CA PRO A 901 -19.39 53.87 -29.94
C PRO A 901 -17.92 53.89 -29.52
N VAL A 902 -17.63 53.74 -28.23
CA VAL A 902 -16.26 53.69 -27.70
C VAL A 902 -15.56 52.40 -28.13
N ILE A 903 -16.21 51.25 -28.00
CA ILE A 903 -15.65 49.96 -28.46
C ILE A 903 -15.35 50.01 -29.97
N GLU A 904 -16.29 50.47 -30.78
CA GLU A 904 -16.08 50.60 -32.23
C GLU A 904 -14.93 51.55 -32.57
N ALA A 905 -14.82 52.68 -31.86
CA ALA A 905 -13.77 53.66 -32.10
C ALA A 905 -12.39 53.12 -31.71
N ILE A 906 -12.25 52.44 -30.56
CA ILE A 906 -11.00 51.78 -30.16
C ILE A 906 -10.61 50.75 -31.21
N ARG A 907 -11.54 49.90 -31.66
CA ARG A 907 -11.27 48.88 -32.69
C ARG A 907 -10.81 49.44 -34.02
N ARG A 908 -11.32 50.61 -34.42
CA ARG A 908 -10.85 51.30 -35.64
C ARG A 908 -9.42 51.81 -35.53
N VAL A 909 -9.00 52.23 -34.34
CA VAL A 909 -7.67 52.80 -34.11
C VAL A 909 -6.64 51.70 -33.86
N ASN A 910 -6.97 50.72 -33.04
CA ASN A 910 -6.11 49.60 -32.72
C ASN A 910 -6.93 48.32 -32.51
N ASN A 911 -6.82 47.41 -33.46
CA ASN A 911 -7.58 46.15 -33.43
C ASN A 911 -7.00 45.12 -32.45
N GLU A 912 -5.78 45.31 -31.93
CA GLU A 912 -5.07 44.32 -31.11
C GLU A 912 -5.35 44.46 -29.60
N ILE A 913 -5.93 45.57 -29.14
CA ILE A 913 -6.17 45.81 -27.71
C ILE A 913 -7.25 44.88 -27.17
N PRO A 914 -7.00 44.03 -26.16
CA PRO A 914 -8.06 43.24 -25.54
C PRO A 914 -9.09 44.12 -24.83
N ILE A 915 -10.38 44.00 -25.19
CA ILE A 915 -11.46 44.82 -24.63
C ILE A 915 -12.41 43.95 -23.80
N SER A 916 -12.58 44.29 -22.53
CA SER A 916 -13.61 43.75 -21.64
C SER A 916 -14.80 44.71 -21.53
N ILE A 917 -16.03 44.19 -21.52
CA ILE A 917 -17.25 44.96 -21.23
C ILE A 917 -17.74 44.66 -19.81
N ASP A 918 -17.78 45.67 -18.94
CA ASP A 918 -18.32 45.60 -17.58
C ASP A 918 -19.84 45.83 -17.62
N THR A 919 -20.60 44.74 -17.72
CA THR A 919 -22.06 44.78 -17.75
C THR A 919 -22.69 43.51 -17.17
N PHE A 920 -23.85 43.68 -16.55
CA PHE A 920 -24.70 42.59 -16.06
C PHE A 920 -25.91 42.34 -16.96
N ARG A 921 -26.00 43.01 -18.14
CA ARG A 921 -27.12 42.89 -19.08
C ARG A 921 -26.72 42.14 -20.33
N SER A 922 -27.48 41.10 -20.67
CA SER A 922 -27.22 40.24 -21.83
C SER A 922 -27.27 41.01 -23.15
N GLU A 923 -28.21 41.93 -23.32
CA GLU A 923 -28.34 42.74 -24.54
C GLU A 923 -27.13 43.65 -24.78
N VAL A 924 -26.60 44.26 -23.72
CA VAL A 924 -25.40 45.10 -23.79
C VAL A 924 -24.18 44.25 -24.08
N ALA A 925 -24.03 43.10 -23.40
CA ALA A 925 -22.94 42.17 -23.66
C ALA A 925 -22.95 41.68 -25.13
N ALA A 926 -24.09 41.24 -25.65
CA ALA A 926 -24.22 40.78 -27.02
C ALA A 926 -23.86 41.88 -28.05
N ALA A 927 -24.33 43.12 -27.81
CA ALA A 927 -24.02 44.25 -28.67
C ALA A 927 -22.54 44.63 -28.60
N ALA A 928 -21.93 44.61 -27.40
CA ALA A 928 -20.52 44.92 -27.19
C ALA A 928 -19.60 43.91 -27.89
N ILE A 929 -19.88 42.61 -27.78
CA ILE A 929 -19.13 41.57 -28.52
C ILE A 929 -19.25 41.77 -30.02
N LYS A 930 -20.45 42.10 -30.52
CA LYS A 930 -20.65 42.40 -31.95
C LYS A 930 -19.89 43.66 -32.41
N ALA A 931 -19.74 44.65 -31.52
CA ALA A 931 -18.94 45.85 -31.76
C ALA A 931 -17.42 45.59 -31.69
N GLY A 932 -17.00 44.45 -31.14
CA GLY A 932 -15.63 43.99 -31.08
C GLY A 932 -15.06 43.84 -29.68
N ALA A 933 -15.86 43.81 -28.60
CA ALA A 933 -15.33 43.41 -27.29
C ALA A 933 -14.89 41.94 -27.30
N ASP A 934 -13.84 41.61 -26.55
CA ASP A 934 -13.25 40.25 -26.47
C ASP A 934 -13.54 39.54 -25.15
N MET A 935 -14.14 40.21 -24.16
CA MET A 935 -14.38 39.64 -22.84
C MET A 935 -15.65 40.25 -22.21
N ILE A 936 -16.41 39.44 -21.46
CA ILE A 936 -17.56 39.93 -20.68
C ILE A 936 -17.19 39.89 -19.19
N ASN A 937 -17.27 41.03 -18.51
CA ASN A 937 -17.07 41.14 -17.08
C ASN A 937 -18.41 41.37 -16.38
N ASP A 938 -18.97 40.34 -15.74
CA ASP A 938 -20.28 40.43 -15.09
C ASP A 938 -20.12 40.38 -13.56
N VAL A 939 -20.32 41.55 -12.94
CA VAL A 939 -20.34 41.71 -11.48
C VAL A 939 -21.35 40.81 -10.77
N SER A 940 -22.42 40.39 -11.45
CA SER A 940 -23.44 39.50 -10.87
C SER A 940 -23.15 38.02 -11.03
N GLY A 941 -22.13 37.65 -11.81
CA GLY A 941 -21.86 36.25 -12.16
C GLY A 941 -23.04 35.59 -12.89
N GLY A 942 -23.77 36.34 -13.72
CA GLY A 942 -24.93 35.88 -14.49
C GLY A 942 -26.24 35.83 -13.71
N LEU A 943 -26.29 36.31 -12.46
CA LEU A 943 -27.49 36.20 -11.61
C LEU A 943 -28.53 37.30 -11.83
N ARG A 944 -28.13 38.44 -12.41
CA ARG A 944 -29.04 39.58 -12.61
C ARG A 944 -29.87 39.51 -13.88
N ASP A 945 -29.41 38.78 -14.89
CA ASP A 945 -30.09 38.61 -16.17
C ASP A 945 -30.13 37.13 -16.56
N GLN A 946 -31.33 36.59 -16.70
CA GLN A 946 -31.57 35.18 -17.00
C GLN A 946 -30.97 34.76 -18.36
N ASN A 947 -30.82 35.68 -19.29
CA ASN A 947 -30.24 35.42 -20.61
C ASN A 947 -28.72 35.57 -20.65
N MET A 948 -28.08 36.00 -19.55
CA MET A 948 -26.65 36.28 -19.54
C MET A 948 -25.81 35.03 -19.83
N TYR A 949 -26.08 33.91 -19.15
CA TYR A 949 -25.32 32.68 -19.39
C TYR A 949 -25.45 32.18 -20.84
N LYS A 950 -26.64 32.30 -21.43
CA LYS A 950 -26.87 31.95 -22.85
C LYS A 950 -26.08 32.87 -23.77
N THR A 951 -26.04 34.16 -23.46
CA THR A 951 -25.29 35.16 -24.22
C THR A 951 -23.79 34.90 -24.14
N MET A 952 -23.26 34.66 -22.94
CA MET A 952 -21.86 34.30 -22.72
C MET A 952 -21.47 33.01 -23.47
N ALA A 953 -22.32 31.99 -23.45
CA ALA A 953 -22.08 30.74 -24.18
C ALA A 953 -22.06 30.94 -25.70
N LEU A 954 -22.99 31.74 -26.24
CA LEU A 954 -23.04 32.07 -27.68
C LEU A 954 -21.89 32.96 -28.12
N ALA A 955 -21.45 33.89 -27.26
CA ALA A 955 -20.34 34.78 -27.56
C ALA A 955 -19.00 34.05 -27.62
N ASN A 956 -18.83 32.96 -26.86
CA ASN A 956 -17.62 32.12 -26.84
C ASN A 956 -16.32 32.90 -26.57
N VAL A 957 -16.41 33.95 -25.76
CA VAL A 957 -15.31 34.78 -25.29
C VAL A 957 -14.99 34.52 -23.81
N PRO A 958 -13.82 34.92 -23.29
CA PRO A 958 -13.55 34.99 -21.85
C PRO A 958 -14.66 35.73 -21.08
N VAL A 959 -14.99 35.24 -19.89
CA VAL A 959 -16.01 35.79 -18.99
C VAL A 959 -15.50 35.84 -17.56
N CYS A 960 -15.64 36.99 -16.90
CA CYS A 960 -15.41 37.13 -15.47
C CYS A 960 -16.73 36.95 -14.71
N LEU A 961 -16.76 35.97 -13.81
CA LEU A 961 -17.88 35.68 -12.93
C LEU A 961 -17.54 36.13 -11.51
N MET A 962 -18.11 37.26 -11.09
CA MET A 962 -17.87 37.82 -9.78
C MET A 962 -18.91 37.35 -8.74
N HIS A 963 -18.49 37.26 -7.47
CA HIS A 963 -19.40 37.09 -6.35
C HIS A 963 -20.03 38.41 -5.90
N MET A 964 -21.35 38.49 -5.88
CA MET A 964 -22.10 39.55 -5.19
C MET A 964 -23.46 39.03 -4.69
N ARG A 965 -24.06 39.73 -3.72
CA ARG A 965 -25.45 39.50 -3.28
C ARG A 965 -26.27 40.78 -3.43
N GLY A 966 -27.47 40.68 -4.02
CA GLY A 966 -28.38 41.81 -4.22
C GLY A 966 -27.98 42.69 -5.41
N ASN A 967 -28.12 44.00 -5.26
CA ASN A 967 -27.79 45.01 -6.27
C ASN A 967 -27.14 46.25 -5.63
N SER A 968 -26.86 47.30 -6.41
CA SER A 968 -26.23 48.53 -5.91
C SER A 968 -26.92 49.15 -4.68
N LYS A 969 -28.25 49.00 -4.58
CA LYS A 969 -29.08 49.57 -3.50
C LYS A 969 -29.16 48.66 -2.27
N THR A 970 -29.07 47.34 -2.43
CA THR A 970 -29.27 46.36 -1.35
C THR A 970 -28.01 45.65 -0.86
N MET A 971 -26.91 45.66 -1.64
CA MET A 971 -25.73 44.85 -1.32
C MET A 971 -25.13 45.14 0.05
N ASN A 972 -25.16 46.40 0.53
CA ASN A 972 -24.59 46.78 1.82
C ASN A 972 -25.30 46.14 3.02
N SER A 973 -26.58 45.76 2.91
CA SER A 973 -27.31 45.08 3.99
C SER A 973 -27.18 43.56 3.93
N LEU A 974 -26.57 42.99 2.87
CA LEU A 974 -26.44 41.55 2.63
C LEU A 974 -25.02 41.03 2.92
N ASN A 975 -24.35 41.59 3.94
CA ASN A 975 -22.98 41.26 4.33
C ASN A 975 -22.86 40.24 5.49
N SER A 976 -23.94 39.51 5.80
CA SER A 976 -23.92 38.42 6.79
C SER A 976 -23.59 37.08 6.14
N TYR A 977 -22.56 36.39 6.65
CA TYR A 977 -22.08 35.09 6.17
C TYR A 977 -22.02 34.10 7.34
N GLU A 978 -23.11 33.35 7.57
CA GLU A 978 -23.30 32.50 8.76
C GLU A 978 -22.28 31.36 8.89
N ASP A 979 -21.88 30.76 7.77
CA ASP A 979 -20.92 29.64 7.70
C ASP A 979 -19.43 30.08 7.66
N GLY A 980 -19.17 31.36 7.89
CA GLY A 980 -17.89 32.01 7.63
C GLY A 980 -17.74 32.46 6.17
N LEU A 981 -17.01 33.56 5.94
CA LEU A 981 -16.94 34.24 4.64
C LEU A 981 -16.32 33.34 3.56
N ILE A 982 -15.12 32.81 3.80
CA ILE A 982 -14.38 32.02 2.80
C ILE A 982 -15.16 30.77 2.37
N ASN A 983 -15.73 30.03 3.33
CA ASN A 983 -16.54 28.84 3.04
C ASN A 983 -17.79 29.20 2.22
N THR A 984 -18.43 30.33 2.54
CA THR A 984 -19.63 30.77 1.83
C THR A 984 -19.30 31.21 0.40
N LEU A 985 -18.20 31.95 0.21
CA LEU A 985 -17.69 32.32 -1.10
C LEU A 985 -17.39 31.09 -1.97
N GLU A 986 -16.72 30.09 -1.39
CA GLU A 986 -16.42 28.84 -2.10
C GLU A 986 -17.70 28.14 -2.58
N LYS A 987 -18.72 28.03 -1.73
CA LYS A 987 -20.02 27.41 -2.07
C LYS A 987 -20.76 28.19 -3.16
N GLU A 988 -20.88 29.51 -3.01
CA GLU A 988 -21.67 30.34 -3.92
C GLU A 988 -21.00 30.48 -5.29
N LEU A 989 -19.67 30.72 -5.35
CA LEU A 989 -18.93 30.74 -6.60
C LEU A 989 -18.93 29.37 -7.30
N SER A 990 -18.83 28.26 -6.56
CA SER A 990 -18.94 26.92 -7.13
C SER A 990 -20.30 26.69 -7.80
N THR A 991 -21.36 27.28 -7.25
CA THR A 991 -22.71 27.22 -7.82
C THR A 991 -22.79 28.04 -9.11
N ILE A 992 -22.25 29.26 -9.11
CA ILE A 992 -22.17 30.13 -10.29
C ILE A 992 -21.40 29.43 -11.44
N VAL A 993 -20.22 28.89 -11.15
CA VAL A 993 -19.41 28.14 -12.13
C VAL A 993 -20.16 26.92 -12.66
N SER A 994 -20.85 26.18 -11.79
CA SER A 994 -21.62 25.00 -12.21
C SER A 994 -22.76 25.39 -13.17
N ASN A 995 -23.42 26.52 -12.94
CA ASN A 995 -24.48 27.02 -13.83
C ASN A 995 -23.94 27.54 -15.16
N ALA A 996 -22.79 28.23 -15.14
CA ALA A 996 -22.07 28.65 -16.34
C ALA A 996 -21.71 27.45 -17.24
N LEU A 997 -21.10 26.42 -16.66
CA LEU A 997 -20.72 25.19 -17.38
C LEU A 997 -21.92 24.41 -17.93
N LYS A 998 -23.04 24.39 -17.21
CA LYS A 998 -24.30 23.78 -17.68
C LYS A 998 -24.90 24.53 -18.86
N SER A 999 -24.69 25.84 -18.93
CA SER A 999 -25.21 26.70 -20.00
C SER A 999 -24.35 26.67 -21.26
N GLY A 1000 -23.24 25.92 -21.27
CA GLY A 1000 -22.36 25.75 -22.42
C GLY A 1000 -21.14 26.69 -22.45
N ILE A 1001 -20.93 27.50 -21.40
CA ILE A 1001 -19.71 28.30 -21.27
C ILE A 1001 -18.51 27.35 -21.10
N ARG A 1002 -17.48 27.56 -21.91
CA ARG A 1002 -16.29 26.71 -21.93
C ARG A 1002 -15.42 26.97 -20.69
N PRO A 1003 -14.85 25.94 -20.04
CA PRO A 1003 -14.05 26.11 -18.82
C PRO A 1003 -12.88 27.10 -18.97
N TRP A 1004 -12.17 27.08 -20.10
CA TRP A 1004 -11.02 27.95 -20.36
C TRP A 1004 -11.40 29.42 -20.58
N ASN A 1005 -12.69 29.73 -20.74
CA ASN A 1005 -13.18 31.10 -20.80
C ASN A 1005 -13.52 31.66 -19.41
N ILE A 1006 -13.50 30.89 -18.33
CA ILE A 1006 -13.98 31.35 -17.02
C ILE A 1006 -12.84 32.01 -16.21
N ILE A 1007 -13.09 33.24 -15.74
CA ILE A 1007 -12.30 33.99 -14.75
C ILE A 1007 -13.18 34.22 -13.51
N LEU A 1008 -12.62 34.16 -12.30
CA LEU A 1008 -13.37 34.35 -11.05
C LEU A 1008 -12.97 35.64 -10.33
N ASP A 1009 -13.93 36.32 -9.71
CA ASP A 1009 -13.67 37.47 -8.83
C ASP A 1009 -14.43 37.29 -7.49
N PRO A 1010 -13.76 37.40 -6.32
CA PRO A 1010 -14.42 37.28 -5.02
C PRO A 1010 -15.32 38.47 -4.65
N GLY A 1011 -15.31 39.54 -5.44
CA GLY A 1011 -16.19 40.69 -5.30
C GLY A 1011 -15.80 41.64 -4.18
N ILE A 1012 -14.56 42.14 -4.19
CA ILE A 1012 -14.09 43.10 -3.17
C ILE A 1012 -14.97 44.36 -3.14
N GLY A 1013 -15.55 44.65 -1.98
CA GLY A 1013 -16.47 45.76 -1.76
C GLY A 1013 -17.91 45.52 -2.21
N PHE A 1014 -18.27 44.30 -2.63
CA PHE A 1014 -19.65 43.94 -2.99
C PHE A 1014 -20.26 43.02 -1.94
N SER A 1015 -21.25 43.51 -1.20
CA SER A 1015 -21.88 42.76 -0.09
C SER A 1015 -20.89 42.31 1.00
N LYS A 1016 -19.81 43.07 1.19
CA LYS A 1016 -18.74 42.79 2.17
C LYS A 1016 -18.34 44.07 2.90
N ASN A 1017 -18.11 43.96 4.21
CA ASN A 1017 -17.56 45.04 5.02
C ASN A 1017 -16.02 45.07 4.96
N THR A 1018 -15.40 46.03 5.64
CA THR A 1018 -13.93 46.24 5.62
C THR A 1018 -13.15 45.03 6.13
N GLU A 1019 -13.56 44.42 7.24
CA GLU A 1019 -12.90 43.22 7.79
C GLU A 1019 -13.01 42.03 6.84
N GLN A 1020 -14.17 41.84 6.21
CA GLN A 1020 -14.41 40.78 5.25
C GLN A 1020 -13.57 40.95 3.98
N ASN A 1021 -13.40 42.18 3.50
CA ASN A 1021 -12.51 42.45 2.35
C ASN A 1021 -11.06 42.09 2.69
N LEU A 1022 -10.59 42.37 3.91
CA LEU A 1022 -9.26 41.97 4.38
C LEU A 1022 -9.13 40.45 4.52
N GLU A 1023 -10.16 39.78 5.05
CA GLU A 1023 -10.20 38.33 5.20
C GLU A 1023 -10.04 37.62 3.84
N ILE A 1024 -10.71 38.12 2.78
CA ILE A 1024 -10.57 37.59 1.42
C ILE A 1024 -9.14 37.76 0.91
N LEU A 1025 -8.55 38.94 1.07
CA LEU A 1025 -7.19 39.23 0.59
C LEU A 1025 -6.14 38.37 1.31
N GLN A 1026 -6.30 38.14 2.62
CA GLN A 1026 -5.41 37.30 3.43
C GLN A 1026 -5.53 35.81 3.08
N ASN A 1027 -6.72 35.36 2.67
CA ASN A 1027 -7.02 33.95 2.46
C ASN A 1027 -7.32 33.59 0.99
N LEU A 1028 -6.90 34.42 0.03
CA LEU A 1028 -7.10 34.13 -1.40
C LEU A 1028 -6.47 32.79 -1.82
N LYS A 1029 -5.31 32.42 -1.24
CA LYS A 1029 -4.69 31.10 -1.43
C LYS A 1029 -5.59 29.94 -0.99
N GLN A 1030 -6.42 30.13 0.03
CA GLN A 1030 -7.36 29.11 0.49
C GLN A 1030 -8.48 28.89 -0.54
N LEU A 1031 -9.02 29.97 -1.12
CA LEU A 1031 -9.97 29.88 -2.23
C LEU A 1031 -9.33 29.22 -3.47
N LYS A 1032 -8.06 29.52 -3.76
CA LYS A 1032 -7.28 28.84 -4.81
C LYS A 1032 -6.91 27.38 -4.48
N SER A 1033 -6.97 26.99 -3.21
CA SER A 1033 -6.79 25.59 -2.79
C SER A 1033 -8.09 24.78 -2.91
N SER A 1034 -9.22 25.42 -3.26
CA SER A 1034 -10.49 24.74 -3.50
C SER A 1034 -10.38 23.79 -4.68
N ARG A 1035 -10.92 22.58 -4.49
CA ARG A 1035 -11.02 21.52 -5.50
C ARG A 1035 -11.70 21.97 -6.80
N LEU A 1036 -12.71 22.83 -6.71
CA LEU A 1036 -13.52 23.23 -7.87
C LEU A 1036 -13.06 24.56 -8.48
N LEU A 1037 -12.61 25.50 -7.64
CA LEU A 1037 -12.31 26.87 -8.05
C LEU A 1037 -10.83 27.14 -8.31
N GLY A 1038 -9.93 26.31 -7.77
CA GLY A 1038 -8.49 26.53 -7.81
C GLY A 1038 -7.85 26.54 -9.20
N LYS A 1039 -8.53 25.94 -10.19
CA LYS A 1039 -8.07 25.86 -11.58
C LYS A 1039 -8.36 27.09 -12.44
N TYR A 1040 -9.20 28.01 -11.97
CA TYR A 1040 -9.55 29.21 -12.73
C TYR A 1040 -8.63 30.37 -12.37
N PRO A 1041 -8.33 31.28 -13.31
CA PRO A 1041 -7.68 32.54 -13.01
C PRO A 1041 -8.55 33.43 -12.12
N TRP A 1042 -7.92 34.15 -11.19
CA TRP A 1042 -8.60 35.04 -10.25
C TRP A 1042 -8.33 36.52 -10.57
N LEU A 1043 -9.40 37.27 -10.78
CA LEU A 1043 -9.42 38.72 -10.94
C LEU A 1043 -9.71 39.38 -9.59
N ILE A 1044 -8.95 40.43 -9.25
CA ILE A 1044 -9.12 41.20 -8.02
C ILE A 1044 -9.26 42.69 -8.33
N GLY A 1045 -10.44 43.25 -8.05
CA GLY A 1045 -10.73 44.68 -8.18
C GLY A 1045 -10.69 45.43 -6.85
N VAL A 1046 -9.52 45.92 -6.44
CA VAL A 1046 -9.33 46.67 -5.17
C VAL A 1046 -9.25 48.19 -5.34
N SER A 1047 -9.15 48.67 -6.59
CA SER A 1047 -8.82 50.07 -6.87
C SER A 1047 -9.80 51.08 -6.31
N ARG A 1048 -9.28 52.02 -5.50
CA ARG A 1048 -9.98 53.17 -4.90
C ARG A 1048 -11.20 52.80 -4.03
N LYS A 1049 -11.32 51.54 -3.63
CA LYS A 1049 -12.44 51.02 -2.82
C LYS A 1049 -12.47 51.66 -1.42
N ARG A 1050 -13.69 51.78 -0.87
CA ARG A 1050 -13.97 52.46 0.41
C ARG A 1050 -13.17 51.91 1.60
N PHE A 1051 -12.97 50.59 1.68
CA PHE A 1051 -12.24 49.96 2.78
C PHE A 1051 -10.79 50.46 2.90
N ILE A 1052 -10.15 50.82 1.77
CA ILE A 1052 -8.81 51.42 1.77
C ILE A 1052 -8.87 52.79 2.44
N GLY A 1053 -9.84 53.62 2.06
CA GLY A 1053 -10.04 54.95 2.65
C GLY A 1053 -10.33 54.89 4.15
N GLU A 1054 -11.15 53.94 4.60
CA GLU A 1054 -11.44 53.75 6.03
C GLU A 1054 -10.19 53.37 6.83
N LEU A 1055 -9.32 52.52 6.28
CA LEU A 1055 -8.08 52.08 6.92
C LEU A 1055 -6.98 53.16 6.88
N THR A 1056 -6.89 53.94 5.81
CA THR A 1056 -5.87 55.00 5.64
C THR A 1056 -6.36 56.38 6.06
N GLN A 1057 -7.59 56.51 6.56
CA GLN A 1057 -8.26 57.78 6.89
C GLN A 1057 -8.25 58.77 5.71
N ASN A 1058 -8.54 58.26 4.51
CA ASN A 1058 -8.57 59.04 3.28
C ASN A 1058 -9.92 58.93 2.56
N ASP A 1059 -10.74 59.96 2.71
CA ASP A 1059 -12.11 60.02 2.17
C ASP A 1059 -12.16 60.27 0.66
N ASP A 1060 -11.10 60.88 0.09
CA ASP A 1060 -11.01 61.12 -1.35
C ASP A 1060 -10.54 59.85 -2.08
N ALA A 1061 -11.29 59.45 -3.11
CA ALA A 1061 -11.01 58.24 -3.88
C ALA A 1061 -9.74 58.37 -4.73
N LYS A 1062 -9.46 59.56 -5.28
CA LYS A 1062 -8.29 59.77 -6.17
C LYS A 1062 -6.97 59.65 -5.40
N SER A 1063 -6.96 60.00 -4.12
CA SER A 1063 -5.76 59.92 -3.27
C SER A 1063 -5.55 58.56 -2.59
N ARG A 1064 -6.34 57.52 -2.94
CA ARG A 1064 -6.17 56.13 -2.45
C ARG A 1064 -5.22 55.27 -3.28
N ASP A 1065 -4.58 55.84 -4.30
CA ASP A 1065 -3.77 55.06 -5.23
C ASP A 1065 -2.59 54.34 -4.54
N PHE A 1066 -1.93 54.96 -3.55
CA PHE A 1066 -0.86 54.29 -2.79
C PHE A 1066 -1.35 53.06 -2.00
N GLY A 1067 -2.48 53.19 -1.29
CA GLY A 1067 -3.10 52.07 -0.58
C GLY A 1067 -3.58 50.99 -1.56
N THR A 1068 -4.08 51.39 -2.73
CA THR A 1068 -4.46 50.49 -3.81
C THR A 1068 -3.27 49.67 -4.30
N LEU A 1069 -2.10 50.29 -4.52
CA LEU A 1069 -0.89 49.59 -4.95
C LEU A 1069 -0.44 48.57 -3.91
N ALA A 1070 -0.40 48.95 -2.63
CA ALA A 1070 0.00 48.05 -1.55
C ALA A 1070 -0.88 46.79 -1.48
N VAL A 1071 -2.20 46.96 -1.58
CA VAL A 1071 -3.15 45.84 -1.57
C VAL A 1071 -3.07 45.02 -2.86
N SER A 1072 -2.89 45.66 -4.01
CA SER A 1072 -2.75 44.97 -5.31
C SER A 1072 -1.52 44.07 -5.32
N CYS A 1073 -0.37 44.57 -4.86
CA CYS A 1073 0.85 43.80 -4.69
C CYS A 1073 0.65 42.60 -3.75
N HIS A 1074 -0.04 42.80 -2.62
CA HIS A 1074 -0.38 41.70 -1.72
C HIS A 1074 -1.28 40.65 -2.38
N ALA A 1075 -2.30 41.07 -3.14
CA ALA A 1075 -3.19 40.16 -3.86
C ALA A 1075 -2.43 39.30 -4.87
N VAL A 1076 -1.48 39.89 -5.61
CA VAL A 1076 -0.60 39.14 -6.53
C VAL A 1076 0.28 38.13 -5.80
N MET A 1077 0.88 38.51 -4.66
CA MET A 1077 1.65 37.57 -3.81
C MET A 1077 0.79 36.42 -3.23
N GLN A 1078 -0.52 36.64 -3.15
CA GLN A 1078 -1.51 35.64 -2.73
C GLN A 1078 -2.09 34.84 -3.90
N GLY A 1079 -1.61 35.09 -5.12
CA GLY A 1079 -1.92 34.31 -6.32
C GLY A 1079 -3.00 34.92 -7.21
N ALA A 1080 -3.32 36.22 -7.11
CA ALA A 1080 -4.18 36.89 -8.08
C ALA A 1080 -3.54 36.87 -9.48
N ASN A 1081 -4.34 36.56 -10.50
CA ASN A 1081 -3.90 36.46 -11.90
C ASN A 1081 -4.17 37.76 -12.68
N VAL A 1082 -5.28 38.44 -12.37
CA VAL A 1082 -5.67 39.71 -13.01
C VAL A 1082 -5.91 40.76 -11.92
N ILE A 1083 -5.36 41.96 -12.09
CA ILE A 1083 -5.64 43.10 -11.22
C ILE A 1083 -6.39 44.17 -12.01
N ARG A 1084 -7.57 44.56 -11.53
CA ARG A 1084 -8.38 45.63 -12.12
C ARG A 1084 -8.11 46.97 -11.43
N ILE A 1085 -7.57 47.95 -12.16
CA ILE A 1085 -7.05 49.20 -11.59
C ILE A 1085 -7.25 50.45 -12.47
N HIS A 1086 -7.36 51.63 -11.85
CA HIS A 1086 -7.38 52.93 -12.56
C HIS A 1086 -5.96 53.43 -12.86
N ASN A 1087 -5.03 53.38 -11.89
CA ASN A 1087 -3.64 53.82 -12.07
C ASN A 1087 -2.76 52.66 -12.57
N VAL A 1088 -2.78 52.47 -13.89
CA VAL A 1088 -2.07 51.38 -14.59
C VAL A 1088 -0.55 51.54 -14.47
N LYS A 1089 -0.04 52.75 -14.71
CA LYS A 1089 1.40 53.06 -14.71
C LYS A 1089 2.12 52.63 -13.44
N ASP A 1090 1.56 52.94 -12.28
CA ASP A 1090 2.22 52.67 -11.00
C ASP A 1090 2.16 51.18 -10.65
N LEU A 1091 1.08 50.47 -11.01
CA LEU A 1091 1.00 49.02 -10.82
C LEU A 1091 1.96 48.29 -11.74
N SER A 1092 2.01 48.66 -13.02
CA SER A 1092 2.97 48.12 -14.00
C SER A 1092 4.41 48.26 -13.51
N SER A 1093 4.75 49.43 -12.95
CA SER A 1093 6.06 49.66 -12.34
C SER A 1093 6.31 48.79 -11.10
N SER A 1094 5.30 48.63 -10.25
CA SER A 1094 5.37 47.81 -9.03
C SER A 1094 5.52 46.31 -9.33
N LEU A 1095 4.77 45.79 -10.31
CA LEU A 1095 4.84 44.38 -10.72
C LEU A 1095 6.20 44.05 -11.36
N LYS A 1096 6.79 44.96 -12.13
CA LYS A 1096 8.17 44.81 -12.65
C LYS A 1096 9.19 44.64 -11.52
N LEU A 1097 9.00 45.29 -10.37
CA LEU A 1097 9.85 45.13 -9.20
C LEU A 1097 9.59 43.79 -8.48
N ILE A 1098 8.32 43.45 -8.25
CA ILE A 1098 7.94 42.18 -7.60
C ILE A 1098 8.44 40.97 -8.40
N ASN A 1099 8.27 40.99 -9.72
CA ASN A 1099 8.74 39.92 -10.61
C ASN A 1099 10.28 39.76 -10.57
N LYS A 1100 11.03 40.84 -10.31
CA LYS A 1100 12.49 40.76 -10.10
C LYS A 1100 12.88 40.26 -8.71
N LEU A 1101 12.04 40.45 -7.70
CA LEU A 1101 12.28 39.96 -6.33
C LEU A 1101 11.95 38.47 -6.17
N ASN A 1102 11.02 37.96 -6.99
CA ASN A 1102 10.60 36.55 -6.97
C ASN A 1102 11.43 35.63 -7.88
N LYS A 1103 12.30 36.18 -8.73
CA LYS A 1103 13.34 35.45 -9.49
C LYS A 1103 14.61 35.37 -8.67
#